data_AF-A0A536PAG5-F1
#
_entry.id   AF-A0A536PAG5-F1
#
_cell.length_a   1.000
_cell.length_b   1.000
_cell.length_c   1.000
_cell.angle_alpha   90.00
_cell.angle_beta   90.00
_cell.angle_gamma   90.00
#
_symmetry.space_group_name_H-M   'P 1'
#
loop_
_entity.id
_entity.type
_entity.pdbx_description
1 polymer ?
#
loop_
_entity_poly.entity_id
_entity_poly.type
_entity_poly.pdbx_seq_one_letter_code
_entity_poly.pdbx_strand_id
1 'polypeptide(L)'
;MPSLSKILLPIAAPCPADVSAADAVRRLAASGAEMLLIEKGDVVVGLFSHREALAVYGDGAGPVEKYMRRPIPGRNLADSMEAGAEIIYREDTPYVILTEDEGPLFRKTSRPVGLVDAFDILAEIGKTTTDTASNKVFTGRKDLGLSVPVSPCQRACPIHQDIAAYVDYVSQGRYLDSWLVIHETNPFPSMLGRLCNHPCETDCKRGWVQGPENAVSIKSLKRFATDYAWARRMKISYQMAPENGKRVAVVGSGCAGLTAAQDLRLMGYAVDLYEREAKLGGLLSASIPHFRFELPQLEWEIQMIIDTGVNVLLNKNVGKDVKLEQLLADYDSVFVSVGMMTGRILPVPGSDLPEVISAMEFLRIRSYDIVPDNFPKGGDVVVIGGGAVATDAAQTSIKTGARKVWMVSIEPADRLPAFGNELVEAREIGLQLHTGVIVNAIKADSRGHVSGVEFIRVDESKLQFDPESGKLLINSVQKLPGTEHVIPCRYAIFASGQIMDFPQDQGVPLTPRKLIDANTGGYTSVSKLFAGGDCVQGPSFIVDAVAWGHRAARSINEFLGASVPRDAKPLTVIETTDDHREADYYLREEPPILPAEKRMDMSPVELPWNDEQAITAALRCFQCDTVHHVDESTCILCGACDDVCPEKALDVVVSGEPRDTSSGGFVEICNTVLGEDFGGKSGKILVNYDRCTNCRICEDHCPVNCITFQRVRFRDDTMQMIPLTPVAAPARASK
;
A
#
# COMPACT_ATOMS: atom_id res chain seq x y z
N MET A 1 20.80 5.49 33.09
CA MET A 1 21.11 5.80 31.68
C MET A 1 22.24 4.88 31.24
N PRO A 2 22.17 4.28 30.04
CA PRO A 2 23.29 3.53 29.48
C PRO A 2 24.48 4.46 29.25
N SER A 3 25.71 3.93 29.37
CA SER A 3 26.94 4.67 29.03
C SER A 3 27.43 4.28 27.64
N LEU A 4 28.09 5.21 26.95
CA LEU A 4 28.61 5.08 25.59
C LEU A 4 29.50 3.83 25.39
N SER A 5 30.16 3.36 26.45
CA SER A 5 30.92 2.09 26.47
C SER A 5 30.17 0.83 26.01
N LYS A 6 28.82 0.80 26.06
CA LYS A 6 28.03 -0.40 25.69
C LYS A 6 28.05 -0.73 24.20
N ILE A 7 28.26 0.27 23.35
CA ILE A 7 28.12 0.22 21.89
C ILE A 7 29.44 0.61 21.21
N LEU A 8 30.57 0.39 21.92
CA LEU A 8 31.90 0.80 21.48
C LEU A 8 32.31 0.00 20.24
N LEU A 9 32.39 0.67 19.09
CA LEU A 9 32.92 0.11 17.86
C LEU A 9 34.47 0.12 17.87
N PRO A 10 35.12 -0.99 17.47
CA PRO A 10 36.57 -1.09 17.43
C PRO A 10 37.15 -0.31 16.25
N ILE A 11 38.30 0.33 16.45
CA ILE A 11 39.01 1.04 15.38
C ILE A 11 40.30 0.30 15.03
N ALA A 12 40.62 0.22 13.72
CA ALA A 12 41.86 -0.39 13.26
C ALA A 12 43.09 0.51 13.51
N ALA A 13 44.27 -0.10 13.40
CA ALA A 13 45.55 0.57 13.59
C ALA A 13 45.69 1.83 12.71
N PRO A 14 46.33 2.91 13.20
CA PRO A 14 46.36 4.17 12.49
C PRO A 14 47.01 4.14 11.09
N CYS A 15 46.51 5.00 10.22
CA CYS A 15 46.99 5.21 8.87
C CYS A 15 47.52 6.65 8.72
N PRO A 16 48.76 6.86 8.26
CA PRO A 16 49.29 8.21 8.03
C PRO A 16 48.47 8.98 6.97
N ALA A 17 48.27 10.28 7.20
CA ALA A 17 47.41 11.16 6.40
C ALA A 17 47.92 11.42 4.97
N ASP A 18 49.22 11.24 4.73
CA ASP A 18 49.89 11.37 3.43
C ASP A 18 49.78 10.12 2.55
N VAL A 19 49.29 8.99 3.09
CA VAL A 19 49.04 7.75 2.34
C VAL A 19 47.95 7.97 1.29
N SER A 20 48.07 7.31 0.13
CA SER A 20 47.07 7.40 -0.94
C SER A 20 45.71 6.89 -0.46
N ALA A 21 44.62 7.51 -0.89
CA ALA A 21 43.28 7.07 -0.52
C ALA A 21 43.03 5.60 -0.94
N ALA A 22 43.58 5.16 -2.08
CA ALA A 22 43.53 3.76 -2.53
C ALA A 22 44.29 2.78 -1.61
N ASP A 23 45.38 3.19 -0.97
CA ASP A 23 46.07 2.40 0.05
C ASP A 23 45.31 2.38 1.38
N ALA A 24 44.62 3.47 1.74
CA ALA A 24 43.71 3.47 2.87
C ALA A 24 42.54 2.50 2.65
N VAL A 25 41.94 2.44 1.45
CA VAL A 25 40.92 1.43 1.10
C VAL A 25 41.48 0.01 1.23
N ARG A 26 42.71 -0.26 0.76
CA ARG A 26 43.35 -1.57 0.94
C ARG A 26 43.58 -1.93 2.41
N ARG A 27 44.03 -0.98 3.22
CA ARG A 27 44.26 -1.17 4.67
C ARG A 27 42.97 -1.43 5.43
N LEU A 28 41.90 -0.72 5.09
CA LEU A 28 40.56 -0.88 5.65
C LEU A 28 40.00 -2.28 5.33
N ALA A 29 40.04 -2.67 4.05
CA ALA A 29 39.59 -4.01 3.63
C ALA A 29 40.43 -5.16 4.24
N ALA A 30 41.71 -4.91 4.53
CA ALA A 30 42.61 -5.90 5.13
C ALA A 30 42.53 -5.97 6.67
N SER A 31 42.07 -4.91 7.35
CA SER A 31 41.91 -4.90 8.81
C SER A 31 40.60 -5.55 9.25
N GLY A 32 39.58 -5.55 8.39
CA GLY A 32 38.23 -6.01 8.74
C GLY A 32 37.49 -5.09 9.72
N ALA A 33 38.03 -3.90 10.00
CA ALA A 33 37.35 -2.87 10.78
C ALA A 33 36.63 -1.90 9.85
N GLU A 34 35.56 -1.27 10.34
CA GLU A 34 34.73 -0.38 9.53
C GLU A 34 35.38 0.97 9.21
N MET A 35 36.38 1.36 10.00
CA MET A 35 37.09 2.65 9.88
C MET A 35 38.59 2.55 10.22
N LEU A 36 39.38 3.43 9.60
CA LEU A 36 40.77 3.73 9.96
C LEU A 36 40.86 5.10 10.67
N LEU A 37 41.68 5.18 11.72
CA LEU A 37 42.20 6.45 12.23
C LEU A 37 43.20 7.03 11.23
N ILE A 38 43.06 8.31 10.91
CA ILE A 38 43.99 9.04 10.05
C ILE A 38 44.85 9.95 10.93
N GLU A 39 46.17 9.78 10.86
CA GLU A 39 47.15 10.43 11.75
C GLU A 39 48.19 11.28 11.01
N LYS A 40 48.68 12.33 11.67
CA LYS A 40 49.71 13.24 11.12
C LYS A 40 50.79 13.50 12.17
N GLY A 41 51.76 12.60 12.26
CA GLY A 41 52.55 12.40 13.48
C GLY A 41 51.72 11.65 14.52
N ASP A 42 52.01 11.82 15.81
CA ASP A 42 51.29 11.16 16.92
C ASP A 42 49.92 11.81 17.23
N VAL A 43 49.23 12.36 16.21
CA VAL A 43 47.97 13.12 16.36
C VAL A 43 46.96 12.66 15.32
N VAL A 44 45.81 12.21 15.80
CA VAL A 44 44.63 11.88 14.98
C VAL A 44 44.06 13.16 14.36
N VAL A 45 43.99 13.20 13.04
CA VAL A 45 43.47 14.32 12.24
C VAL A 45 42.17 13.99 11.51
N GLY A 46 41.79 12.70 11.41
CA GLY A 46 40.57 12.28 10.75
C GLY A 46 40.18 10.81 10.95
N LEU A 47 39.05 10.43 10.37
CA LEU A 47 38.56 9.06 10.20
C LEU A 47 38.26 8.78 8.73
N PHE A 48 38.51 7.56 8.27
CA PHE A 48 38.24 7.11 6.90
C PHE A 48 37.50 5.76 6.92
N SER A 49 36.25 5.73 6.46
CA SER A 49 35.38 4.53 6.46
C SER A 49 35.13 3.97 5.07
N HIS A 50 34.37 2.87 4.99
CA HIS A 50 33.86 2.33 3.74
C HIS A 50 33.00 3.32 2.94
N ARG A 51 32.37 4.32 3.60
CA ARG A 51 31.60 5.38 2.93
C ARG A 51 32.52 6.35 2.19
N GLU A 52 33.61 6.78 2.82
CA GLU A 52 34.63 7.62 2.18
C GLU A 52 35.39 6.84 1.10
N ALA A 53 35.58 5.53 1.27
CA ALA A 53 36.14 4.65 0.23
C ALA A 53 35.35 4.64 -1.08
N LEU A 54 34.02 4.79 -1.05
CA LEU A 54 33.20 4.89 -2.26
C LEU A 54 33.49 6.17 -3.07
N ALA A 55 33.80 7.29 -2.40
CA ALA A 55 34.16 8.54 -3.06
C ALA A 55 35.50 8.46 -3.81
N VAL A 56 36.44 7.64 -3.31
CA VAL A 56 37.75 7.38 -3.95
C VAL A 56 37.58 6.79 -5.36
N TYR A 57 36.58 5.94 -5.58
CA TYR A 57 36.27 5.37 -6.89
C TYR A 57 35.58 6.36 -7.86
N GLY A 58 35.11 7.51 -7.37
CA GLY A 58 34.47 8.55 -8.16
C GLY A 58 35.45 9.59 -8.76
N ASP A 59 36.29 10.19 -7.91
CA ASP A 59 37.22 11.27 -8.33
C ASP A 59 38.69 11.11 -7.86
N GLY A 60 38.99 10.12 -7.01
CA GLY A 60 39.85 10.40 -5.86
C GLY A 60 41.25 9.82 -5.82
N ALA A 61 42.15 10.25 -6.71
CA ALA A 61 43.57 9.85 -6.68
C ALA A 61 44.45 10.59 -5.62
N GLY A 62 43.85 11.27 -4.64
CA GLY A 62 44.56 12.11 -3.65
C GLY A 62 45.06 11.37 -2.39
N PRO A 63 45.77 12.08 -1.50
CA PRO A 63 46.06 11.58 -0.16
C PRO A 63 44.77 11.44 0.67
N VAL A 64 44.74 10.49 1.60
CA VAL A 64 43.57 10.18 2.43
C VAL A 64 43.10 11.37 3.28
N GLU A 65 43.99 12.33 3.60
CA GLU A 65 43.66 13.61 4.27
C GLU A 65 42.55 14.42 3.56
N LYS A 66 42.32 14.22 2.26
CA LYS A 66 41.25 14.88 1.50
C LYS A 66 39.87 14.22 1.62
N TYR A 67 39.85 12.93 1.95
CA TYR A 67 38.63 12.11 1.97
C TYR A 67 38.18 11.81 3.40
N MET A 68 39.05 11.99 4.40
CA MET A 68 38.72 11.77 5.80
C MET A 68 37.68 12.77 6.33
N ARG A 69 36.83 12.33 7.24
CA ARG A 69 36.04 13.22 8.11
C ARG A 69 36.88 13.63 9.31
N ARG A 70 36.72 14.87 9.80
CA ARG A 70 37.34 15.31 11.05
C ARG A 70 36.45 14.90 12.22
N PRO A 71 36.91 14.04 13.14
CA PRO A 71 36.16 13.72 14.35
C PRO A 71 36.19 14.90 15.31
N ILE A 72 35.25 14.91 16.25
CA ILE A 72 35.20 15.87 17.35
C ILE A 72 35.60 15.11 18.63
N PRO A 73 36.78 15.38 19.22
CA PRO A 73 37.20 14.73 20.45
C PRO A 73 36.46 15.33 21.64
N GLY A 74 36.14 14.53 22.66
CA GLY A 74 35.76 15.08 23.97
C GLY A 74 34.84 14.27 24.87
N ARG A 75 34.39 13.07 24.48
CA ARG A 75 33.59 12.20 25.36
C ARG A 75 34.43 11.10 25.99
N ASN A 76 34.19 10.86 27.27
CA ASN A 76 34.72 9.71 28.00
C ASN A 76 33.82 8.50 27.75
N LEU A 77 34.36 7.28 27.73
CA LEU A 77 33.55 6.06 27.59
C LEU A 77 32.45 5.90 28.67
N ALA A 78 32.60 6.56 29.81
CA ALA A 78 31.63 6.58 30.91
C ALA A 78 30.51 7.62 30.76
N ASP A 79 30.55 8.52 29.76
CA ASP A 79 29.49 9.49 29.52
C ASP A 79 28.18 8.80 29.06
N SER A 80 27.04 9.44 29.29
CA SER A 80 25.71 8.86 28.98
C SER A 80 25.39 8.92 27.49
N MET A 81 24.48 8.06 27.02
CA MET A 81 24.06 8.03 25.61
C MET A 81 23.51 9.36 25.13
N GLU A 82 22.69 10.02 25.96
CA GLU A 82 22.07 11.31 25.67
C GLU A 82 23.13 12.41 25.48
N ALA A 83 24.22 12.36 26.25
CA ALA A 83 25.35 13.28 26.13
C ALA A 83 26.20 13.03 24.86
N GLY A 84 26.16 11.81 24.32
CA GLY A 84 26.69 11.46 22.99
C GLY A 84 25.80 12.00 21.87
N ALA A 85 24.50 11.72 21.93
CA ALA A 85 23.50 12.17 20.97
C ALA A 85 23.44 13.71 20.86
N GLU A 86 23.55 14.42 21.99
CA GLU A 86 23.59 15.90 22.01
C GLU A 86 24.75 16.46 21.16
N ILE A 87 25.93 15.83 21.20
CA ILE A 87 27.09 16.27 20.40
C ILE A 87 26.90 15.95 18.92
N ILE A 88 26.40 14.75 18.61
CA ILE A 88 26.07 14.33 17.24
C ILE A 88 25.12 15.32 16.58
N TYR A 89 24.07 15.73 17.30
CA TYR A 89 23.10 16.71 16.85
C TYR A 89 23.68 18.14 16.77
N ARG A 90 24.41 18.59 17.80
CA ARG A 90 24.94 19.97 17.88
C ARG A 90 26.01 20.26 16.83
N GLU A 91 26.81 19.25 16.48
CA GLU A 91 27.99 19.41 15.64
C GLU A 91 27.86 18.77 14.23
N ASP A 92 26.69 18.20 13.90
CA ASP A 92 26.38 17.54 12.62
C ASP A 92 27.41 16.45 12.24
N THR A 93 27.76 15.59 13.20
CA THR A 93 28.73 14.51 13.02
C THR A 93 28.09 13.13 13.20
N PRO A 94 28.24 12.19 12.25
CA PRO A 94 27.73 10.83 12.41
C PRO A 94 28.52 9.97 13.39
N TYR A 95 29.69 10.43 13.86
CA TYR A 95 30.62 9.66 14.70
C TYR A 95 31.17 10.50 15.86
N VAL A 96 31.31 9.87 17.04
CA VAL A 96 32.01 10.42 18.21
C VAL A 96 33.15 9.49 18.60
N ILE A 97 34.37 10.02 18.70
CA ILE A 97 35.51 9.27 19.24
C ILE A 97 35.41 9.26 20.77
N LEU A 98 35.38 8.06 21.34
CA LEU A 98 35.43 7.88 22.79
C LEU A 98 36.87 7.81 23.27
N THR A 99 37.10 8.45 24.41
CA THR A 99 38.42 8.55 25.02
C THR A 99 38.43 7.99 26.43
N GLU A 100 39.61 7.56 26.87
CA GLU A 100 39.89 7.12 28.23
C GLU A 100 41.05 7.95 28.82
N ASP A 101 40.97 8.24 30.12
CA ASP A 101 42.03 8.95 30.85
C ASP A 101 43.20 8.00 31.18
N GLU A 102 44.39 8.31 30.69
CA GLU A 102 45.65 7.68 31.09
C GLU A 102 46.56 8.63 31.87
N GLY A 103 47.48 8.06 32.67
CA GLY A 103 48.47 8.81 33.45
C GLY A 103 48.07 9.10 34.91
N PRO A 104 49.00 9.61 35.73
CA PRO A 104 48.74 9.89 37.14
C PRO A 104 47.75 11.06 37.31
N LEU A 105 47.08 11.14 38.47
CA LEU A 105 45.96 12.05 38.76
C LEU A 105 46.15 13.54 38.36
N PHE A 106 47.40 14.01 38.26
CA PHE A 106 47.78 15.39 37.94
C PHE A 106 48.47 15.55 36.56
N ARG A 107 48.54 14.49 35.75
CA ARG A 107 48.91 14.47 34.33
C ARG A 107 48.03 13.44 33.62
N LYS A 108 46.75 13.77 33.45
CA LYS A 108 45.85 13.00 32.59
C LYS A 108 46.13 13.33 31.13
N THR A 109 46.36 12.30 30.33
CA THR A 109 46.37 12.33 28.85
C THR A 109 45.21 11.47 28.37
N SER A 110 44.36 11.98 27.49
CA SER A 110 43.27 11.19 26.92
C SER A 110 43.74 10.41 25.69
N ARG A 111 43.47 9.10 25.66
CA ARG A 111 43.68 8.25 24.47
C ARG A 111 42.35 7.90 23.81
N PRO A 112 42.25 7.83 22.47
CA PRO A 112 41.14 7.17 21.79
C PRO A 112 41.10 5.68 22.16
N VAL A 113 39.92 5.16 22.50
CA VAL A 113 39.72 3.72 22.81
C VAL A 113 38.74 3.02 21.88
N GLY A 114 37.95 3.80 21.15
CA GLY A 114 37.02 3.34 20.13
C GLY A 114 36.15 4.51 19.68
N LEU A 115 35.11 4.22 18.91
CA LEU A 115 34.11 5.21 18.53
C LEU A 115 32.72 4.67 18.77
N VAL A 116 31.75 5.56 18.70
CA VAL A 116 30.32 5.25 18.66
C VAL A 116 29.72 6.06 17.53
N ASP A 117 28.82 5.47 16.78
CA ASP A 117 28.10 6.17 15.72
C ASP A 117 26.72 6.63 16.18
N ALA A 118 26.11 7.51 15.38
CA ALA A 118 24.78 8.05 15.65
C ALA A 118 23.71 6.95 15.69
N PHE A 119 23.84 5.90 14.87
CA PHE A 119 22.85 4.85 14.74
C PHE A 119 22.85 3.97 15.99
N ASP A 120 24.01 3.52 16.46
CA ASP A 120 24.13 2.73 17.68
C ASP A 120 23.75 3.50 18.95
N ILE A 121 24.09 4.80 19.03
CA ILE A 121 23.66 5.66 20.14
C ILE A 121 22.13 5.77 20.15
N LEU A 122 21.52 6.08 19.01
CA LEU A 122 20.07 6.21 18.89
C LEU A 122 19.36 4.86 19.13
N ALA A 123 19.92 3.74 18.67
CA ALA A 123 19.38 2.40 18.89
C ALA A 123 19.45 1.94 20.36
N GLU A 124 20.43 2.38 21.15
CA GLU A 124 20.44 2.14 22.61
C GLU A 124 19.51 3.12 23.36
N ILE A 125 19.32 4.35 22.88
CA ILE A 125 18.37 5.32 23.45
C ILE A 125 16.91 4.93 23.15
N GLY A 126 16.61 4.48 21.93
CA GLY A 126 15.26 4.08 21.46
C GLY A 126 14.61 2.97 22.29
N LYS A 127 15.41 2.23 23.06
CA LYS A 127 14.96 1.27 24.09
C LYS A 127 14.25 1.93 25.28
N THR A 128 14.10 3.27 25.33
CA THR A 128 13.71 4.00 26.55
C THR A 128 12.84 5.28 26.36
N THR A 129 11.73 5.27 25.60
CA THR A 129 10.63 6.29 25.75
C THR A 129 9.25 5.88 25.17
N THR A 130 8.17 6.65 25.47
CA THR A 130 6.74 6.23 25.32
C THR A 130 5.73 7.36 25.00
N ASP A 131 4.51 6.97 24.52
CA ASP A 131 3.19 7.70 24.51
C ASP A 131 2.83 8.51 23.21
N THR A 132 1.58 8.69 22.69
CA THR A 132 0.17 8.58 23.21
C THR A 132 -0.94 8.33 22.10
N ALA A 133 -2.13 7.81 22.50
CA ALA A 133 -3.51 8.30 22.15
C ALA A 133 -4.59 7.66 21.17
N SER A 134 -5.86 7.84 21.62
CA SER A 134 -7.30 7.41 21.43
C SER A 134 -8.08 6.77 20.23
N ASN A 135 -8.99 5.82 20.59
CA ASN A 135 -10.47 5.62 20.28
C ASN A 135 -11.10 5.19 18.90
N LYS A 136 -11.54 3.91 18.76
CA LYS A 136 -12.69 3.38 17.93
C LYS A 136 -12.89 1.83 18.02
N VAL A 137 -14.12 1.29 17.86
CA VAL A 137 -14.57 -0.07 18.30
C VAL A 137 -14.06 -1.32 17.54
N PHE A 138 -13.75 -2.42 18.25
CA PHE A 138 -13.33 -3.75 17.75
C PHE A 138 -14.20 -4.92 18.23
N THR A 139 -14.57 -5.79 17.28
CA THR A 139 -15.08 -7.14 17.55
C THR A 139 -14.14 -8.18 16.94
N GLY A 140 -13.68 -9.13 17.76
CA GLY A 140 -12.72 -10.18 17.36
C GLY A 140 -13.36 -11.52 17.00
N ARG A 141 -12.55 -12.44 16.44
CA ARG A 141 -12.94 -13.86 16.29
C ARG A 141 -12.83 -14.59 17.64
N LYS A 142 -13.60 -15.67 17.83
CA LYS A 142 -13.75 -16.42 19.10
C LYS A 142 -13.54 -17.94 18.95
N ASP A 143 -12.68 -18.35 18.03
CA ASP A 143 -12.48 -19.76 17.63
C ASP A 143 -11.43 -20.53 18.45
N LEU A 144 -10.62 -19.85 19.28
CA LEU A 144 -9.57 -20.48 20.10
C LEU A 144 -9.64 -20.11 21.60
N GLY A 145 -10.71 -19.46 22.06
CA GLY A 145 -10.76 -18.83 23.39
C GLY A 145 -10.00 -17.49 23.49
N LEU A 146 -9.07 -17.24 22.56
CA LEU A 146 -8.41 -15.96 22.35
C LEU A 146 -9.35 -15.02 21.57
N SER A 147 -9.53 -13.80 22.07
CA SER A 147 -10.29 -12.75 21.37
C SER A 147 -9.35 -11.94 20.46
N VAL A 148 -9.01 -12.48 19.28
CA VAL A 148 -8.06 -11.83 18.36
C VAL A 148 -8.71 -10.60 17.70
N PRO A 149 -8.19 -9.38 17.91
CA PRO A 149 -8.77 -8.15 17.37
C PRO A 149 -8.44 -8.02 15.88
N VAL A 150 -9.47 -7.85 15.04
CA VAL A 150 -9.26 -7.51 13.63
C VAL A 150 -8.88 -6.03 13.54
N SER A 151 -7.59 -5.76 13.29
CA SER A 151 -7.03 -4.40 13.18
C SER A 151 -7.87 -3.52 12.23
N PRO A 152 -7.96 -2.18 12.46
CA PRO A 152 -8.97 -1.38 11.77
C PRO A 152 -8.62 -1.23 10.29
N CYS A 153 -7.32 -1.19 9.98
CA CYS A 153 -6.80 -1.27 8.61
C CYS A 153 -7.21 -2.57 7.90
N GLN A 154 -7.11 -3.74 8.56
CA GLN A 154 -7.55 -5.03 8.01
C GLN A 154 -9.07 -5.09 7.82
N ARG A 155 -9.85 -4.53 8.76
CA ARG A 155 -11.31 -4.46 8.63
C ARG A 155 -11.75 -3.58 7.46
N ALA A 156 -11.11 -2.41 7.31
CA ALA A 156 -11.40 -1.45 6.25
C ALA A 156 -10.89 -1.91 4.87
N CYS A 157 -9.96 -2.87 4.82
CA CYS A 157 -9.52 -3.50 3.57
C CYS A 157 -10.59 -4.49 3.06
N PRO A 158 -11.17 -4.33 1.85
CA PRO A 158 -12.20 -5.22 1.33
C PRO A 158 -11.78 -6.69 1.13
N ILE A 159 -10.47 -6.95 1.12
CA ILE A 159 -9.85 -8.30 1.03
C ILE A 159 -9.14 -8.71 2.33
N HIS A 160 -9.35 -7.98 3.43
CA HIS A 160 -8.90 -8.35 4.77
C HIS A 160 -7.42 -8.76 4.90
N GLN A 161 -6.53 -8.12 4.13
CA GLN A 161 -5.08 -8.33 4.22
C GLN A 161 -4.59 -8.19 5.67
N ASP A 162 -3.64 -9.03 6.07
CA ASP A 162 -2.98 -8.93 7.37
C ASP A 162 -1.92 -7.81 7.35
N ILE A 163 -2.43 -6.58 7.46
CA ILE A 163 -1.65 -5.36 7.26
C ILE A 163 -0.61 -5.16 8.36
N ALA A 164 -0.95 -5.47 9.60
CA ALA A 164 -0.01 -5.32 10.71
C ALA A 164 1.16 -6.31 10.57
N ALA A 165 0.90 -7.58 10.24
CA ALA A 165 1.96 -8.56 10.01
C ALA A 165 2.88 -8.17 8.83
N TYR A 166 2.36 -7.78 7.66
CA TYR A 166 3.25 -7.42 6.56
C TYR A 166 3.99 -6.09 6.78
N VAL A 167 3.43 -5.16 7.56
CA VAL A 167 4.13 -3.93 7.94
C VAL A 167 5.24 -4.23 8.95
N ASP A 168 4.98 -5.03 9.98
CA ASP A 168 6.00 -5.51 10.93
C ASP A 168 7.17 -6.24 10.22
N TYR A 169 6.86 -7.08 9.23
CA TYR A 169 7.89 -7.72 8.43
C TYR A 169 8.70 -6.72 7.59
N VAL A 170 8.19 -5.53 7.24
CA VAL A 170 9.02 -4.47 6.63
C VAL A 170 9.96 -3.84 7.66
N SER A 171 9.48 -3.47 8.86
CA SER A 171 10.35 -2.89 9.89
C SER A 171 11.43 -3.86 10.40
N GLN A 172 11.23 -5.17 10.27
CA GLN A 172 12.25 -6.21 10.54
C GLN A 172 13.23 -6.47 9.37
N GLY A 173 13.13 -5.76 8.24
CA GLY A 173 13.93 -6.04 7.03
C GLY A 173 13.51 -7.30 6.25
N ARG A 174 12.40 -7.95 6.64
CA ARG A 174 11.90 -9.23 6.11
C ARG A 174 10.95 -9.03 4.92
N TYR A 175 11.40 -8.26 3.93
CA TYR A 175 10.54 -7.77 2.85
C TYR A 175 9.90 -8.87 1.97
N LEU A 176 10.57 -10.03 1.83
CA LEU A 176 9.98 -11.18 1.11
C LEU A 176 8.87 -11.86 1.91
N ASP A 177 9.00 -11.94 3.23
CA ASP A 177 7.92 -12.44 4.09
C ASP A 177 6.73 -11.48 4.09
N SER A 178 7.01 -10.16 4.10
CA SER A 178 5.99 -9.11 3.91
C SER A 178 5.22 -9.31 2.60
N TRP A 179 5.94 -9.47 1.48
CA TRP A 179 5.34 -9.74 0.16
C TRP A 179 4.53 -11.04 0.13
N LEU A 180 4.99 -12.11 0.79
CA LEU A 180 4.23 -13.36 0.92
C LEU A 180 2.91 -13.17 1.68
N VAL A 181 2.92 -12.48 2.83
CA VAL A 181 1.71 -12.18 3.62
C VAL A 181 0.73 -11.30 2.84
N ILE A 182 1.24 -10.32 2.08
CA ILE A 182 0.38 -9.52 1.18
C ILE A 182 -0.33 -10.45 0.19
N HIS A 183 0.39 -11.42 -0.41
CA HIS A 183 -0.15 -12.34 -1.41
C HIS A 183 -1.24 -13.30 -0.89
N GLU A 184 -1.32 -13.56 0.43
CA GLU A 184 -2.33 -14.46 1.04
C GLU A 184 -3.77 -14.09 0.65
N THR A 185 -4.08 -12.79 0.49
CA THR A 185 -5.40 -12.32 0.01
C THR A 185 -5.32 -11.33 -1.15
N ASN A 186 -4.16 -11.18 -1.79
CA ASN A 186 -3.95 -10.20 -2.84
C ASN A 186 -3.17 -10.77 -4.05
N PRO A 187 -3.84 -11.11 -5.15
CA PRO A 187 -3.17 -11.46 -6.39
C PRO A 187 -2.43 -10.31 -7.10
N PHE A 188 -2.72 -9.05 -6.75
CA PHE A 188 -2.19 -7.85 -7.44
C PHE A 188 -1.48 -6.86 -6.49
N PRO A 189 -0.45 -7.28 -5.74
CA PRO A 189 0.18 -6.44 -4.72
C PRO A 189 0.91 -5.21 -5.26
N SER A 190 1.50 -5.25 -6.44
CA SER A 190 2.16 -4.13 -7.12
C SER A 190 1.12 -3.11 -7.60
N MET A 191 0.04 -3.59 -8.21
CA MET A 191 -1.05 -2.71 -8.68
C MET A 191 -1.75 -2.06 -7.49
N LEU A 192 -2.08 -2.81 -6.43
CA LEU A 192 -2.65 -2.24 -5.20
C LEU A 192 -1.63 -1.51 -4.32
N GLY A 193 -0.32 -1.62 -4.60
CA GLY A 193 0.72 -0.76 -4.04
C GLY A 193 0.79 0.61 -4.73
N ARG A 194 0.21 0.76 -5.92
CA ARG A 194 0.26 2.01 -6.73
C ARG A 194 -1.09 2.70 -6.82
N LEU A 195 -2.13 1.93 -7.12
CA LEU A 195 -3.47 2.35 -7.57
C LEU A 195 -4.58 2.16 -6.52
N CYS A 196 -4.25 1.70 -5.30
CA CYS A 196 -5.27 1.48 -4.28
C CYS A 196 -5.74 2.79 -3.65
N ASN A 197 -7.05 2.91 -3.45
CA ASN A 197 -7.71 3.97 -2.68
C ASN A 197 -7.50 3.85 -1.15
N HIS A 198 -6.67 2.90 -0.72
CA HIS A 198 -6.12 2.77 0.64
C HIS A 198 -7.11 3.02 1.80
N PRO A 199 -8.32 2.40 1.81
CA PRO A 199 -9.29 2.60 2.88
C PRO A 199 -8.77 2.12 4.25
N CYS A 200 -7.77 1.24 4.24
CA CYS A 200 -6.99 0.80 5.39
C CYS A 200 -6.23 1.92 6.12
N GLU A 201 -5.91 3.03 5.45
CA GLU A 201 -5.26 4.20 6.06
C GLU A 201 -6.28 5.14 6.69
N THR A 202 -7.48 5.25 6.12
CA THR A 202 -8.56 6.14 6.57
C THR A 202 -9.01 5.86 8.01
N ASP A 203 -8.97 4.59 8.44
CA ASP A 203 -9.30 4.20 9.82
C ASP A 203 -8.07 3.71 10.62
N CYS A 204 -6.86 4.05 10.19
CA CYS A 204 -5.64 3.70 10.90
C CYS A 204 -5.61 4.38 12.29
N LYS A 205 -5.35 3.62 13.37
CA LYS A 205 -5.31 4.16 14.76
C LYS A 205 -4.39 5.38 14.90
N ARG A 206 -3.26 5.36 14.18
CA ARG A 206 -2.30 6.48 14.08
C ARG A 206 -2.95 7.82 13.70
N GLY A 207 -4.00 7.79 12.87
CA GLY A 207 -4.70 9.00 12.44
C GLY A 207 -5.84 9.45 13.34
N TRP A 208 -6.17 8.71 14.42
CA TRP A 208 -7.32 9.00 15.26
C TRP A 208 -7.13 10.22 16.17
N VAL A 209 -5.90 10.48 16.64
CA VAL A 209 -5.60 11.65 17.50
C VAL A 209 -4.76 12.71 16.81
N GLN A 210 -3.75 12.30 16.04
CA GLN A 210 -2.83 13.22 15.36
C GLN A 210 -3.29 13.59 13.94
N GLY A 211 -4.53 13.27 13.56
CA GLY A 211 -5.09 13.54 12.23
C GLY A 211 -4.71 12.52 11.15
N PRO A 212 -5.49 12.40 10.05
CA PRO A 212 -5.28 11.41 8.99
C PRO A 212 -3.91 11.49 8.31
N GLU A 213 -3.27 12.66 8.31
CA GLU A 213 -1.89 12.87 7.89
C GLU A 213 -0.88 12.02 8.67
N ASN A 214 -1.22 11.55 9.87
CA ASN A 214 -0.36 10.68 10.66
C ASN A 214 -0.61 9.19 10.47
N ALA A 215 -1.60 8.77 9.66
CA ALA A 215 -1.79 7.36 9.33
C ALA A 215 -0.52 6.72 8.72
N VAL A 216 -0.37 5.40 8.90
CA VAL A 216 0.72 4.63 8.28
C VAL A 216 0.51 4.59 6.77
N SER A 217 1.56 4.81 5.99
CA SER A 217 1.57 4.80 4.52
C SER A 217 1.52 3.36 3.96
N ILE A 218 0.44 2.64 4.30
CA ILE A 218 0.22 1.22 4.01
C ILE A 218 0.29 0.91 2.50
N LYS A 219 -0.23 1.80 1.63
CA LYS A 219 -0.13 1.68 0.16
C LYS A 219 1.34 1.54 -0.27
N SER A 220 2.17 2.44 0.24
CA SER A 220 3.57 2.63 -0.13
C SER A 220 4.47 1.52 0.42
N LEU A 221 4.20 1.02 1.63
CA LEU A 221 4.87 -0.16 2.21
C LEU A 221 4.59 -1.44 1.40
N LYS A 222 3.34 -1.64 0.98
CA LYS A 222 2.94 -2.76 0.09
C LYS A 222 3.64 -2.69 -1.27
N ARG A 223 3.73 -1.48 -1.86
CA ARG A 223 4.53 -1.25 -3.06
C ARG A 223 5.99 -1.64 -2.83
N PHE A 224 6.60 -1.17 -1.76
CA PHE A 224 8.02 -1.41 -1.47
C PHE A 224 8.35 -2.91 -1.37
N ALA A 225 7.59 -3.67 -0.55
CA ALA A 225 7.77 -5.12 -0.43
C ALA A 225 7.63 -5.84 -1.79
N THR A 226 6.68 -5.40 -2.62
CA THR A 226 6.47 -5.98 -3.95
C THR A 226 7.55 -5.60 -4.96
N ASP A 227 7.99 -4.34 -4.98
CA ASP A 227 9.08 -3.87 -5.84
C ASP A 227 10.40 -4.60 -5.48
N TYR A 228 10.62 -4.92 -4.20
CA TYR A 228 11.75 -5.73 -3.73
C TYR A 228 11.72 -7.17 -4.25
N ALA A 229 10.54 -7.79 -4.29
CA ALA A 229 10.31 -9.13 -4.84
C ALA A 229 10.40 -9.16 -6.39
N TRP A 230 9.85 -8.13 -7.06
CA TRP A 230 9.93 -7.92 -8.51
C TRP A 230 11.37 -7.78 -8.98
N ALA A 231 12.18 -6.95 -8.32
CA ALA A 231 13.60 -6.77 -8.63
C ALA A 231 14.41 -8.08 -8.56
N ARG A 232 13.99 -9.01 -7.69
CA ARG A 232 14.57 -10.36 -7.53
C ARG A 232 13.95 -11.42 -8.43
N ARG A 233 12.91 -11.06 -9.19
CA ARG A 233 12.10 -11.96 -10.02
C ARG A 233 11.61 -13.17 -9.20
N MET A 234 11.05 -12.91 -8.03
CA MET A 234 10.39 -13.96 -7.25
C MET A 234 9.06 -14.36 -7.92
N LYS A 235 8.53 -15.53 -7.58
CA LYS A 235 7.12 -15.87 -7.82
C LYS A 235 6.56 -16.75 -6.71
N ILE A 236 5.24 -16.77 -6.57
CA ILE A 236 4.56 -17.70 -5.67
C ILE A 236 4.31 -19.03 -6.41
N SER A 237 4.72 -20.12 -5.77
CA SER A 237 4.28 -21.48 -6.08
C SER A 237 3.13 -21.83 -5.15
N TYR A 238 1.95 -22.06 -5.71
CA TYR A 238 0.76 -22.41 -4.93
C TYR A 238 0.59 -23.93 -4.85
N GLN A 239 0.24 -24.42 -3.65
CA GLN A 239 -0.21 -25.78 -3.43
C GLN A 239 -1.69 -25.87 -3.85
N MET A 240 -1.95 -26.63 -4.92
CA MET A 240 -3.30 -26.88 -5.41
C MET A 240 -3.93 -28.05 -4.66
N ALA A 241 -5.24 -27.97 -4.40
CA ALA A 241 -6.03 -29.13 -4.02
C ALA A 241 -6.07 -30.16 -5.17
N PRO A 242 -6.31 -31.46 -4.88
CA PRO A 242 -6.51 -32.47 -5.91
C PRO A 242 -7.66 -32.09 -6.85
N GLU A 243 -7.54 -32.45 -8.14
CA GLU A 243 -8.59 -32.18 -9.12
C GLU A 243 -9.93 -32.81 -8.70
N ASN A 244 -10.97 -31.99 -8.63
CA ASN A 244 -12.30 -32.40 -8.17
C ASN A 244 -13.23 -32.85 -9.32
N GLY A 245 -12.73 -32.86 -10.56
CA GLY A 245 -13.43 -33.29 -11.76
C GLY A 245 -14.47 -32.31 -12.32
N LYS A 246 -14.65 -31.14 -11.69
CA LYS A 246 -15.64 -30.13 -12.10
C LYS A 246 -15.00 -28.97 -12.87
N ARG A 247 -15.78 -28.35 -13.76
CA ARG A 247 -15.34 -27.28 -14.66
C ARG A 247 -16.09 -25.98 -14.41
N VAL A 248 -15.36 -24.87 -14.34
CA VAL A 248 -15.93 -23.51 -14.19
C VAL A 248 -15.45 -22.61 -15.33
N ALA A 249 -16.38 -21.91 -15.98
CA ALA A 249 -16.04 -20.85 -16.93
C ALA A 249 -15.98 -19.50 -16.21
N VAL A 250 -14.94 -18.72 -16.43
CA VAL A 250 -14.83 -17.33 -15.96
C VAL A 250 -14.83 -16.39 -17.17
N VAL A 251 -15.62 -15.32 -17.12
CA VAL A 251 -15.83 -14.41 -18.25
C VAL A 251 -15.36 -13.00 -17.89
N GLY A 252 -14.27 -12.57 -18.53
CA GLY A 252 -13.58 -11.30 -18.32
C GLY A 252 -12.38 -11.45 -17.38
N SER A 253 -11.18 -11.08 -17.86
CA SER A 253 -9.90 -11.16 -17.14
C SER A 253 -9.55 -9.88 -16.35
N GLY A 254 -10.56 -9.11 -15.94
CA GLY A 254 -10.37 -8.08 -14.92
C GLY A 254 -10.02 -8.70 -13.56
N CYS A 255 -9.68 -7.87 -12.58
CA CYS A 255 -9.20 -8.32 -11.26
C CYS A 255 -10.13 -9.36 -10.64
N ALA A 256 -11.45 -9.11 -10.64
CA ALA A 256 -12.45 -10.05 -10.12
C ALA A 256 -12.39 -11.45 -10.78
N GLY A 257 -12.26 -11.50 -12.11
CA GLY A 257 -12.23 -12.75 -12.86
C GLY A 257 -10.92 -13.51 -12.68
N LEU A 258 -9.78 -12.81 -12.73
CA LEU A 258 -8.47 -13.41 -12.47
C LEU A 258 -8.34 -13.93 -11.03
N THR A 259 -8.80 -13.17 -10.03
CA THR A 259 -8.87 -13.63 -8.63
C THR A 259 -9.76 -14.85 -8.49
N ALA A 260 -10.98 -14.83 -9.04
CA ALA A 260 -11.87 -15.99 -8.98
C ALA A 260 -11.28 -17.22 -9.68
N ALA A 261 -10.61 -17.02 -10.82
CA ALA A 261 -9.94 -18.09 -11.55
C ALA A 261 -8.78 -18.71 -10.74
N GLN A 262 -7.99 -17.89 -10.05
CA GLN A 262 -6.95 -18.35 -9.13
C GLN A 262 -7.56 -19.21 -8.02
N ASP A 263 -8.45 -18.65 -7.21
CA ASP A 263 -9.09 -19.34 -6.08
C ASP A 263 -9.71 -20.69 -6.49
N LEU A 264 -10.45 -20.72 -7.60
CA LEU A 264 -11.06 -21.94 -8.12
C LEU A 264 -10.02 -22.98 -8.59
N ARG A 265 -8.91 -22.54 -9.20
CA ARG A 265 -7.79 -23.44 -9.52
C ARG A 265 -7.15 -24.03 -8.28
N LEU A 266 -6.95 -23.22 -7.23
CA LEU A 266 -6.42 -23.69 -5.94
C LEU A 266 -7.37 -24.68 -5.25
N MET A 267 -8.68 -24.49 -5.40
CA MET A 267 -9.72 -25.43 -4.92
C MET A 267 -9.91 -26.69 -5.81
N GLY A 268 -9.06 -26.90 -6.82
CA GLY A 268 -9.03 -28.11 -7.64
C GLY A 268 -10.05 -28.14 -8.79
N TYR A 269 -10.71 -27.03 -9.12
CA TYR A 269 -11.59 -26.93 -10.29
C TYR A 269 -10.78 -26.73 -11.56
N ALA A 270 -11.18 -27.34 -12.68
CA ALA A 270 -10.66 -26.94 -13.99
C ALA A 270 -11.31 -25.61 -14.42
N VAL A 271 -10.50 -24.60 -14.76
CA VAL A 271 -10.98 -23.24 -15.04
C VAL A 271 -10.62 -22.80 -16.45
N ASP A 272 -11.64 -22.40 -17.21
CA ASP A 272 -11.52 -21.80 -18.53
C ASP A 272 -11.86 -20.29 -18.46
N LEU A 273 -10.86 -19.43 -18.65
CA LEU A 273 -10.96 -17.97 -18.58
C LEU A 273 -11.12 -17.36 -19.98
N TYR A 274 -12.31 -16.84 -20.28
CA TYR A 274 -12.66 -16.17 -21.52
C TYR A 274 -12.39 -14.67 -21.43
N GLU A 275 -11.59 -14.13 -22.36
CA GLU A 275 -11.29 -12.69 -22.46
C GLU A 275 -11.57 -12.19 -23.88
N ARG A 276 -12.23 -11.03 -23.98
CA ARG A 276 -12.58 -10.35 -25.23
C ARG A 276 -11.36 -9.70 -25.89
N GLU A 277 -10.48 -9.10 -25.11
CA GLU A 277 -9.29 -8.41 -25.57
C GLU A 277 -8.17 -9.38 -25.99
N ALA A 278 -7.10 -8.84 -26.60
CA ALA A 278 -5.90 -9.59 -26.97
C ALA A 278 -4.88 -9.71 -25.82
N LYS A 279 -5.16 -9.12 -24.66
CA LYS A 279 -4.32 -9.13 -23.45
C LYS A 279 -5.18 -9.27 -22.19
N LEU A 280 -4.61 -9.85 -21.14
CA LEU A 280 -5.27 -10.05 -19.84
C LEU A 280 -5.20 -8.80 -18.96
N GLY A 281 -5.99 -8.76 -17.88
CA GLY A 281 -5.92 -7.73 -16.82
C GLY A 281 -7.07 -6.70 -16.84
N GLY A 282 -8.01 -6.82 -17.78
CA GLY A 282 -9.17 -5.91 -17.89
C GLY A 282 -8.76 -4.43 -17.91
N LEU A 283 -9.37 -3.59 -17.06
CA LEU A 283 -9.09 -2.16 -17.00
C LEU A 283 -7.63 -1.83 -16.61
N LEU A 284 -6.95 -2.68 -15.83
CA LEU A 284 -5.54 -2.47 -15.49
C LEU A 284 -4.69 -2.40 -16.76
N SER A 285 -4.84 -3.39 -17.65
CA SER A 285 -4.07 -3.42 -18.90
C SER A 285 -4.66 -2.55 -20.00
N ALA A 286 -5.98 -2.32 -20.02
CA ALA A 286 -6.70 -1.76 -21.15
C ALA A 286 -7.27 -0.35 -20.93
N SER A 287 -6.99 0.32 -19.80
CA SER A 287 -7.46 1.69 -19.55
C SER A 287 -6.61 2.51 -18.58
N ILE A 288 -5.99 1.89 -17.56
CA ILE A 288 -5.12 2.62 -16.64
C ILE A 288 -3.78 2.93 -17.34
N PRO A 289 -3.30 4.19 -17.37
CA PRO A 289 -2.08 4.54 -18.11
C PRO A 289 -0.80 3.96 -17.51
N HIS A 290 0.15 3.58 -18.37
CA HIS A 290 1.46 3.02 -17.96
C HIS A 290 2.36 4.02 -17.19
N PHE A 291 2.03 5.32 -17.14
CA PHE A 291 2.74 6.26 -16.26
C PHE A 291 2.36 6.09 -14.77
N ARG A 292 1.37 5.23 -14.46
CA ARG A 292 1.01 4.84 -13.10
C ARG A 292 1.75 3.58 -12.62
N PHE A 293 2.11 2.67 -13.52
CA PHE A 293 2.73 1.37 -13.22
C PHE A 293 3.42 0.76 -14.45
N GLU A 294 4.42 -0.11 -14.25
CA GLU A 294 5.08 -0.81 -15.36
C GLU A 294 4.21 -1.99 -15.87
N LEU A 295 3.90 -2.03 -17.16
CA LEU A 295 3.13 -3.16 -17.74
C LEU A 295 3.78 -4.54 -17.46
N PRO A 296 5.11 -4.73 -17.53
CA PRO A 296 5.75 -5.98 -17.14
C PRO A 296 5.50 -6.42 -15.68
N GLN A 297 5.24 -5.49 -14.74
CA GLN A 297 4.85 -5.85 -13.37
C GLN A 297 3.45 -6.44 -13.32
N LEU A 298 2.51 -5.88 -14.09
CA LEU A 298 1.16 -6.44 -14.22
C LEU A 298 1.19 -7.82 -14.90
N GLU A 299 1.97 -7.96 -15.96
CA GLU A 299 2.14 -9.24 -16.67
C GLU A 299 2.73 -10.32 -15.76
N TRP A 300 3.67 -9.97 -14.88
CA TRP A 300 4.24 -10.87 -13.87
C TRP A 300 3.20 -11.37 -12.86
N GLU A 301 2.36 -10.48 -12.33
CA GLU A 301 1.28 -10.86 -11.41
C GLU A 301 0.23 -11.74 -12.07
N ILE A 302 -0.18 -11.39 -13.29
CA ILE A 302 -1.08 -12.22 -14.09
C ILE A 302 -0.45 -13.58 -14.37
N GLN A 303 0.84 -13.64 -14.69
CA GLN A 303 1.50 -14.92 -14.97
C GLN A 303 1.53 -15.85 -13.75
N MET A 304 1.66 -15.32 -12.52
CA MET A 304 1.54 -16.13 -11.29
C MET A 304 0.15 -16.75 -11.14
N ILE A 305 -0.91 -16.08 -11.61
CA ILE A 305 -2.27 -16.62 -11.66
C ILE A 305 -2.39 -17.70 -12.75
N ILE A 306 -1.88 -17.44 -13.95
CA ILE A 306 -1.95 -18.42 -15.07
C ILE A 306 -1.13 -19.68 -14.78
N ASP A 307 0.01 -19.55 -14.09
CA ASP A 307 0.86 -20.67 -13.65
C ASP A 307 0.12 -21.68 -12.73
N THR A 308 -1.03 -21.32 -12.14
CA THR A 308 -1.92 -22.27 -11.42
C THR A 308 -2.67 -23.24 -12.35
N GLY A 309 -2.52 -23.10 -13.67
CA GLY A 309 -3.20 -23.92 -14.67
C GLY A 309 -4.57 -23.38 -15.10
N VAL A 310 -4.79 -22.06 -15.03
CA VAL A 310 -5.95 -21.42 -15.67
C VAL A 310 -5.79 -21.54 -17.19
N ASN A 311 -6.75 -22.15 -17.88
CA ASN A 311 -6.75 -22.16 -19.35
C ASN A 311 -7.30 -20.83 -19.88
N VAL A 312 -6.56 -20.17 -20.77
CA VAL A 312 -6.86 -18.80 -21.22
C VAL A 312 -7.34 -18.78 -22.66
N LEU A 313 -8.50 -18.15 -22.88
CA LEU A 313 -9.13 -17.99 -24.19
C LEU A 313 -9.27 -16.50 -24.54
N LEU A 314 -8.19 -15.91 -25.06
CA LEU A 314 -8.15 -14.53 -25.58
C LEU A 314 -8.96 -14.36 -26.87
N ASN A 315 -9.39 -13.13 -27.16
CA ASN A 315 -10.20 -12.78 -28.33
C ASN A 315 -11.51 -13.60 -28.43
N LYS A 316 -12.18 -13.83 -27.28
CA LYS A 316 -13.47 -14.52 -27.16
C LYS A 316 -14.49 -13.64 -26.42
N ASN A 317 -15.31 -12.94 -27.19
CA ASN A 317 -16.35 -12.07 -26.67
C ASN A 317 -17.62 -12.86 -26.31
N VAL A 318 -17.75 -13.29 -25.05
CA VAL A 318 -18.96 -13.97 -24.58
C VAL A 318 -20.18 -13.06 -24.71
N GLY A 319 -21.26 -13.60 -25.27
CA GLY A 319 -22.45 -12.89 -25.75
C GLY A 319 -22.47 -12.65 -27.26
N LYS A 320 -21.29 -12.48 -27.90
CA LYS A 320 -21.15 -12.27 -29.35
C LYS A 320 -20.55 -13.50 -30.06
N ASP A 321 -19.36 -13.93 -29.68
CA ASP A 321 -18.63 -15.06 -30.29
C ASP A 321 -19.00 -16.42 -29.68
N VAL A 322 -19.34 -16.42 -28.39
CA VAL A 322 -19.76 -17.61 -27.61
C VAL A 322 -21.02 -17.24 -26.85
N LYS A 323 -22.09 -18.03 -26.93
CA LYS A 323 -23.35 -17.74 -26.22
C LYS A 323 -23.28 -18.17 -24.76
N LEU A 324 -23.88 -17.38 -23.87
CA LEU A 324 -23.86 -17.68 -22.43
C LEU A 324 -24.58 -19.01 -22.11
N GLU A 325 -25.66 -19.30 -22.83
CA GLU A 325 -26.41 -20.55 -22.76
C GLU A 325 -25.52 -21.79 -23.00
N GLN A 326 -24.56 -21.68 -23.93
CA GLN A 326 -23.59 -22.75 -24.19
C GLN A 326 -22.68 -22.95 -22.97
N LEU A 327 -22.18 -21.88 -22.34
CA LEU A 327 -21.35 -22.00 -21.14
C LEU A 327 -22.13 -22.63 -19.97
N LEU A 328 -23.42 -22.33 -19.82
CA LEU A 328 -24.26 -22.94 -18.76
C LEU A 328 -24.54 -24.44 -19.00
N ALA A 329 -24.45 -24.89 -20.25
CA ALA A 329 -24.53 -26.31 -20.64
C ALA A 329 -23.19 -27.04 -20.47
N ASP A 330 -22.09 -26.43 -20.94
CA ASP A 330 -20.75 -27.05 -21.03
C ASP A 330 -19.98 -27.08 -19.69
N TYR A 331 -20.41 -26.31 -18.68
CA TYR A 331 -19.72 -26.13 -17.39
C TYR A 331 -20.64 -26.38 -16.18
N ASP A 332 -20.04 -26.70 -15.03
CA ASP A 332 -20.75 -26.87 -13.75
C ASP A 332 -21.16 -25.51 -13.14
N SER A 333 -20.37 -24.47 -13.38
CA SER A 333 -20.66 -23.09 -13.00
C SER A 333 -20.06 -22.09 -14.00
N VAL A 334 -20.65 -20.89 -14.07
CA VAL A 334 -20.17 -19.77 -14.90
C VAL A 334 -20.11 -18.50 -14.07
N PHE A 335 -18.97 -17.82 -14.04
CA PHE A 335 -18.77 -16.52 -13.39
C PHE A 335 -18.60 -15.40 -14.41
N VAL A 336 -19.41 -14.34 -14.31
CA VAL A 336 -19.39 -13.18 -15.21
C VAL A 336 -18.84 -11.94 -14.49
N SER A 337 -17.66 -11.50 -14.93
CA SER A 337 -16.90 -10.35 -14.39
C SER A 337 -16.41 -9.41 -15.49
N VAL A 338 -17.30 -9.11 -16.46
CA VAL A 338 -17.01 -8.30 -17.67
C VAL A 338 -16.79 -6.81 -17.41
N GLY A 339 -17.06 -6.33 -16.19
CA GLY A 339 -16.83 -4.95 -15.77
C GLY A 339 -17.62 -3.91 -16.58
N MET A 340 -17.08 -2.69 -16.66
CA MET A 340 -17.72 -1.54 -17.33
C MET A 340 -16.73 -0.81 -18.25
N MET A 341 -16.36 -1.46 -19.35
CA MET A 341 -15.29 -0.98 -20.26
C MET A 341 -15.70 0.11 -21.26
N THR A 342 -16.99 0.47 -21.36
CA THR A 342 -17.46 1.43 -22.37
C THR A 342 -17.72 2.79 -21.73
N GLY A 343 -17.17 3.87 -22.31
CA GLY A 343 -17.35 5.22 -21.81
C GLY A 343 -18.64 5.87 -22.29
N ARG A 344 -19.23 6.75 -21.46
CA ARG A 344 -20.46 7.48 -21.80
C ARG A 344 -20.15 8.82 -22.47
N ILE A 345 -20.57 8.97 -23.72
CA ILE A 345 -20.68 10.27 -24.40
C ILE A 345 -22.05 10.89 -24.07
N LEU A 346 -22.10 12.19 -23.79
CA LEU A 346 -23.37 12.88 -23.54
C LEU A 346 -24.02 13.30 -24.87
N PRO A 347 -25.34 13.13 -25.04
CA PRO A 347 -26.05 13.45 -26.30
C PRO A 347 -26.29 14.96 -26.43
N VAL A 348 -25.21 15.72 -26.60
CA VAL A 348 -25.23 17.16 -26.89
C VAL A 348 -25.06 17.39 -28.40
N PRO A 349 -25.51 18.52 -28.97
CA PRO A 349 -25.26 18.83 -30.38
C PRO A 349 -23.76 18.74 -30.72
N GLY A 350 -23.42 18.03 -31.79
CA GLY A 350 -22.03 17.81 -32.22
C GLY A 350 -21.26 16.72 -31.45
N SER A 351 -21.90 15.94 -30.56
CA SER A 351 -21.25 14.81 -29.88
C SER A 351 -20.89 13.62 -30.79
N ASP A 352 -21.30 13.68 -32.05
CA ASP A 352 -21.10 12.70 -33.13
C ASP A 352 -19.97 13.07 -34.11
N LEU A 353 -19.26 14.18 -33.87
CA LEU A 353 -18.14 14.63 -34.72
C LEU A 353 -16.92 13.69 -34.63
N PRO A 354 -16.10 13.53 -35.69
CA PRO A 354 -15.02 12.54 -35.75
C PRO A 354 -13.87 12.74 -34.75
N GLU A 355 -13.77 13.92 -34.13
CA GLU A 355 -12.79 14.24 -33.09
C GLU A 355 -13.39 14.19 -31.67
N VAL A 356 -14.58 13.60 -31.51
CA VAL A 356 -15.21 13.30 -30.21
C VAL A 356 -15.02 11.82 -29.88
N ILE A 357 -14.50 11.53 -28.69
CA ILE A 357 -14.26 10.15 -28.21
C ILE A 357 -14.63 10.00 -26.73
N SER A 358 -14.90 8.77 -26.28
CA SER A 358 -15.00 8.50 -24.85
C SER A 358 -13.61 8.32 -24.22
N ALA A 359 -13.44 8.70 -22.95
CA ALA A 359 -12.17 8.56 -22.25
C ALA A 359 -11.73 7.08 -22.16
N MET A 360 -12.66 6.15 -21.93
CA MET A 360 -12.37 4.72 -21.90
C MET A 360 -11.81 4.20 -23.23
N GLU A 361 -12.37 4.65 -24.35
CA GLU A 361 -11.93 4.26 -25.68
C GLU A 361 -10.58 4.89 -26.04
N PHE A 362 -10.40 6.18 -25.74
CA PHE A 362 -9.12 6.88 -25.91
C PHE A 362 -7.98 6.19 -25.14
N LEU A 363 -8.22 5.90 -23.86
CA LEU A 363 -7.26 5.21 -22.99
C LEU A 363 -7.02 3.77 -23.46
N ARG A 364 -8.04 3.05 -23.92
CA ARG A 364 -7.89 1.70 -24.51
C ARG A 364 -7.03 1.72 -25.75
N ILE A 365 -7.24 2.65 -26.69
CA ILE A 365 -6.39 2.80 -27.89
C ILE A 365 -4.94 3.09 -27.48
N ARG A 366 -4.73 4.02 -26.54
CA ARG A 366 -3.39 4.35 -26.02
C ARG A 366 -2.72 3.18 -25.29
N SER A 367 -3.48 2.27 -24.67
CA SER A 367 -2.94 1.08 -23.99
C SER A 367 -2.34 0.03 -24.94
N TYR A 368 -2.63 0.11 -26.24
CA TYR A 368 -1.96 -0.67 -27.29
C TYR A 368 -0.85 0.14 -27.99
N ASP A 369 -0.39 1.22 -27.36
CA ASP A 369 0.57 2.21 -27.87
C ASP A 369 0.17 2.96 -29.16
N ILE A 370 -1.03 2.71 -29.68
CA ILE A 370 -1.61 3.40 -30.84
C ILE A 370 -2.03 4.82 -30.45
N VAL A 371 -1.74 5.81 -31.29
CA VAL A 371 -2.31 7.17 -31.17
C VAL A 371 -3.53 7.24 -32.10
N PRO A 372 -4.71 7.71 -31.66
CA PRO A 372 -5.86 7.87 -32.54
C PRO A 372 -5.54 8.77 -33.74
N ASP A 373 -5.97 8.40 -34.94
CA ASP A 373 -5.61 9.10 -36.19
C ASP A 373 -5.94 10.60 -36.18
N ASN A 374 -7.05 10.97 -35.53
CA ASN A 374 -7.54 12.35 -35.41
C ASN A 374 -6.93 13.13 -34.23
N PHE A 375 -6.03 12.54 -33.43
CA PHE A 375 -5.51 13.19 -32.23
C PHE A 375 -4.61 14.40 -32.56
N PRO A 376 -4.90 15.62 -32.04
CA PRO A 376 -4.26 16.83 -32.51
C PRO A 376 -2.91 17.07 -31.81
N LYS A 377 -1.85 16.41 -32.27
CA LYS A 377 -0.47 16.74 -31.85
C LYS A 377 -0.17 18.23 -32.10
N GLY A 378 0.26 18.94 -31.06
CA GLY A 378 0.46 20.40 -31.08
C GLY A 378 -0.82 21.24 -31.08
N GLY A 379 -2.00 20.61 -30.96
CA GLY A 379 -3.30 21.29 -30.82
C GLY A 379 -3.87 21.18 -29.41
N ASP A 380 -5.07 21.74 -29.22
CA ASP A 380 -5.71 21.87 -27.91
C ASP A 380 -6.81 20.81 -27.73
N VAL A 381 -6.89 20.21 -26.54
CA VAL A 381 -7.81 19.11 -26.18
C VAL A 381 -8.67 19.53 -24.97
N VAL A 382 -9.94 19.13 -24.99
CA VAL A 382 -10.88 19.34 -23.88
C VAL A 382 -11.38 17.98 -23.37
N VAL A 383 -11.15 17.70 -22.09
CA VAL A 383 -11.65 16.53 -21.37
C VAL A 383 -12.83 16.94 -20.50
N ILE A 384 -13.97 16.25 -20.65
CA ILE A 384 -15.26 16.61 -20.05
C ILE A 384 -15.57 15.61 -18.92
N GLY A 385 -15.34 16.04 -17.68
CA GLY A 385 -15.44 15.27 -16.44
C GLY A 385 -14.30 15.63 -15.47
N GLY A 386 -14.46 15.30 -14.19
CA GLY A 386 -13.52 15.68 -13.12
C GLY A 386 -13.08 14.57 -12.18
N GLY A 387 -13.33 13.30 -12.54
CA GLY A 387 -12.87 12.12 -11.79
C GLY A 387 -11.55 11.54 -12.30
N ALA A 388 -11.02 10.50 -11.65
CA ALA A 388 -9.72 9.88 -11.98
C ALA A 388 -9.55 9.55 -13.48
N VAL A 389 -10.57 9.00 -14.14
CA VAL A 389 -10.55 8.70 -15.60
C VAL A 389 -10.36 9.96 -16.46
N ALA A 390 -10.87 11.12 -16.01
CA ALA A 390 -10.64 12.40 -16.68
C ALA A 390 -9.21 12.88 -16.47
N THR A 391 -8.66 12.75 -15.26
CA THR A 391 -7.26 13.05 -14.95
C THR A 391 -6.30 12.19 -15.77
N ASP A 392 -6.56 10.88 -15.87
CA ASP A 392 -5.77 9.94 -16.68
C ASP A 392 -5.84 10.28 -18.18
N ALA A 393 -7.03 10.56 -18.72
CA ALA A 393 -7.19 10.98 -20.12
C ALA A 393 -6.51 12.33 -20.39
N ALA A 394 -6.54 13.26 -19.44
CA ALA A 394 -5.89 14.56 -19.55
C ALA A 394 -4.35 14.44 -19.53
N GLN A 395 -3.78 13.74 -18.55
CA GLN A 395 -2.34 13.48 -18.49
C GLN A 395 -1.86 12.69 -19.72
N THR A 396 -2.62 11.67 -20.15
CA THR A 396 -2.31 10.91 -21.38
C THR A 396 -2.34 11.82 -22.62
N SER A 397 -3.26 12.78 -22.69
CA SER A 397 -3.31 13.76 -23.79
C SER A 397 -2.07 14.67 -23.82
N ILE A 398 -1.62 15.16 -22.66
CA ILE A 398 -0.37 15.94 -22.53
C ILE A 398 0.81 15.09 -23.02
N LYS A 399 0.98 13.88 -22.48
CA LYS A 399 2.06 12.93 -22.82
C LYS A 399 2.02 12.42 -24.27
N THR A 400 0.87 12.51 -24.95
CA THR A 400 0.70 12.19 -26.38
C THR A 400 1.01 13.40 -27.29
N GLY A 401 1.33 14.56 -26.71
CA GLY A 401 1.79 15.76 -27.42
C GLY A 401 0.70 16.80 -27.71
N ALA A 402 -0.39 16.84 -26.93
CA ALA A 402 -1.30 17.99 -26.95
C ALA A 402 -0.59 19.26 -26.43
N ARG A 403 -0.86 20.40 -27.05
CA ARG A 403 -0.28 21.71 -26.67
C ARG A 403 -0.93 22.29 -25.43
N LYS A 404 -2.25 22.16 -25.32
CA LYS A 404 -3.04 22.66 -24.19
C LYS A 404 -4.15 21.68 -23.89
N VAL A 405 -4.25 21.25 -22.64
CA VAL A 405 -5.29 20.32 -22.19
C VAL A 405 -6.11 20.99 -21.10
N TRP A 406 -7.42 21.00 -21.30
CA TRP A 406 -8.40 21.43 -20.30
C TRP A 406 -9.12 20.22 -19.73
N MET A 407 -9.18 20.09 -18.41
CA MET A 407 -10.17 19.24 -17.74
C MET A 407 -11.31 20.11 -17.23
N VAL A 408 -12.54 19.77 -17.62
CA VAL A 408 -13.71 20.63 -17.44
C VAL A 408 -14.80 19.86 -16.70
N SER A 409 -15.27 20.39 -15.56
CA SER A 409 -16.22 19.71 -14.67
C SER A 409 -17.36 20.59 -14.15
N ILE A 410 -18.43 19.92 -13.73
CA ILE A 410 -19.63 20.54 -13.12
C ILE A 410 -19.33 20.91 -11.67
N GLU A 411 -18.62 20.02 -10.97
CA GLU A 411 -18.19 20.17 -9.58
C GLU A 411 -17.25 21.38 -9.43
N PRO A 412 -17.30 22.08 -8.27
CA PRO A 412 -16.32 23.10 -7.93
C PRO A 412 -14.94 22.47 -7.63
N ALA A 413 -13.88 23.27 -7.71
CA ALA A 413 -12.50 22.78 -7.65
C ALA A 413 -12.11 22.10 -6.31
N ASP A 414 -12.80 22.42 -5.22
CA ASP A 414 -12.65 21.83 -3.88
C ASP A 414 -13.41 20.50 -3.71
N ARG A 415 -14.24 20.10 -4.69
CA ARG A 415 -15.06 18.87 -4.67
C ARG A 415 -14.96 18.05 -5.96
N LEU A 416 -13.85 18.17 -6.68
CA LEU A 416 -13.59 17.33 -7.85
C LEU A 416 -13.50 15.84 -7.43
N PRO A 417 -14.15 14.91 -8.15
CA PRO A 417 -14.06 13.47 -7.84
C PRO A 417 -12.70 12.81 -8.08
N ALA A 418 -11.70 13.55 -8.60
CA ALA A 418 -10.33 13.07 -8.78
C ALA A 418 -9.56 13.09 -7.45
N PHE A 419 -8.59 12.18 -7.31
CA PHE A 419 -7.69 12.18 -6.15
C PHE A 419 -6.82 13.44 -6.14
N GLY A 420 -6.66 14.06 -4.97
CA GLY A 420 -6.03 15.38 -4.83
C GLY A 420 -4.57 15.42 -5.29
N ASN A 421 -3.78 14.37 -4.99
CA ASN A 421 -2.40 14.24 -5.44
C ASN A 421 -2.33 14.18 -6.98
N GLU A 422 -3.12 13.31 -7.62
CA GLU A 422 -3.11 13.15 -9.07
C GLU A 422 -3.49 14.44 -9.82
N LEU A 423 -4.38 15.24 -9.22
CA LEU A 423 -4.77 16.54 -9.75
C LEU A 423 -3.63 17.56 -9.66
N VAL A 424 -2.88 17.58 -8.56
CA VAL A 424 -1.67 18.41 -8.40
C VAL A 424 -0.61 17.99 -9.43
N GLU A 425 -0.30 16.69 -9.50
CA GLU A 425 0.65 16.10 -10.45
C GLU A 425 0.33 16.49 -11.90
N ALA A 426 -0.95 16.43 -12.29
CA ALA A 426 -1.42 16.77 -13.63
C ALA A 426 -1.32 18.28 -13.92
N ARG A 427 -1.59 19.15 -12.93
CA ARG A 427 -1.47 20.61 -13.09
C ARG A 427 -0.02 21.05 -13.26
N GLU A 428 0.91 20.41 -12.56
CA GLU A 428 2.35 20.68 -12.70
C GLU A 428 2.88 20.41 -14.12
N ILE A 429 2.33 19.42 -14.84
CA ILE A 429 2.65 19.17 -16.27
C ILE A 429 1.79 19.97 -17.25
N GLY A 430 1.03 20.96 -16.77
CA GLY A 430 0.33 21.96 -17.59
C GLY A 430 -1.17 21.79 -17.72
N LEU A 431 -1.82 20.85 -17.00
CA LEU A 431 -3.28 20.72 -17.03
C LEU A 431 -3.98 22.01 -16.59
N GLN A 432 -4.88 22.50 -17.43
CA GLN A 432 -5.78 23.61 -17.12
C GLN A 432 -7.09 23.06 -16.55
N LEU A 433 -7.61 23.67 -15.49
CA LEU A 433 -8.89 23.30 -14.89
C LEU A 433 -9.95 24.36 -15.19
N HIS A 434 -11.18 23.90 -15.45
CA HIS A 434 -12.35 24.78 -15.58
C HIS A 434 -13.55 24.11 -14.90
N THR A 435 -14.07 24.73 -13.84
CA THR A 435 -15.04 24.13 -12.91
C THR A 435 -16.34 24.94 -12.84
N GLY A 436 -17.41 24.37 -12.29
CA GLY A 436 -18.70 25.07 -12.19
C GLY A 436 -19.40 25.27 -13.54
N VAL A 437 -19.15 24.38 -14.51
CA VAL A 437 -19.76 24.43 -15.84
C VAL A 437 -20.22 23.07 -16.34
N ILE A 438 -21.23 23.07 -17.21
CA ILE A 438 -21.69 21.86 -17.91
C ILE A 438 -21.57 22.07 -19.43
N VAL A 439 -21.25 21.00 -20.15
CA VAL A 439 -21.21 21.02 -21.62
C VAL A 439 -22.60 21.30 -22.20
N ASN A 440 -22.64 22.18 -23.20
CA ASN A 440 -23.87 22.56 -23.90
C ASN A 440 -23.89 22.05 -25.34
N ALA A 441 -22.78 22.16 -26.06
CA ALA A 441 -22.61 21.66 -27.43
C ALA A 441 -21.12 21.52 -27.79
N ILE A 442 -20.80 20.63 -28.74
CA ILE A 442 -19.52 20.65 -29.45
C ILE A 442 -19.71 21.50 -30.72
N LYS A 443 -18.78 22.41 -31.00
CA LYS A 443 -18.85 23.29 -32.18
C LYS A 443 -18.01 22.69 -33.31
N ALA A 444 -18.58 22.70 -34.52
CA ALA A 444 -17.88 22.34 -35.74
C ALA A 444 -17.34 23.59 -36.47
N ASP A 445 -16.27 23.44 -37.23
CA ASP A 445 -15.82 24.41 -38.22
C ASP A 445 -16.61 24.31 -39.54
N SER A 446 -16.24 25.11 -40.54
CA SER A 446 -16.88 25.10 -41.87
C SER A 446 -16.65 23.81 -42.69
N ARG A 447 -15.84 22.88 -42.19
CA ARG A 447 -15.53 21.59 -42.83
C ARG A 447 -16.14 20.39 -42.08
N GLY A 448 -16.76 20.62 -40.91
CA GLY A 448 -17.36 19.57 -40.09
C GLY A 448 -16.40 18.94 -39.08
N HIS A 449 -15.31 19.62 -38.72
CA HIS A 449 -14.37 19.16 -37.68
C HIS A 449 -14.55 19.96 -36.38
N VAL A 450 -14.21 19.38 -35.22
CA VAL A 450 -14.28 20.08 -33.92
C VAL A 450 -13.43 21.37 -33.92
N SER A 451 -14.06 22.48 -33.56
CA SER A 451 -13.45 23.81 -33.40
C SER A 451 -13.46 24.33 -31.96
N GLY A 452 -14.26 23.72 -31.07
CA GLY A 452 -14.31 24.03 -29.65
C GLY A 452 -15.48 23.36 -28.94
N VAL A 453 -15.49 23.44 -27.62
CA VAL A 453 -16.61 22.99 -26.78
C VAL A 453 -17.28 24.19 -26.12
N GLU A 454 -18.59 24.28 -26.26
CA GLU A 454 -19.42 25.27 -25.58
C GLU A 454 -19.85 24.76 -24.22
N PHE A 455 -19.61 25.60 -23.21
CA PHE A 455 -19.97 25.37 -21.82
C PHE A 455 -20.91 26.47 -21.34
N ILE A 456 -21.73 26.14 -20.34
CA ILE A 456 -22.63 27.05 -19.65
C ILE A 456 -22.39 26.90 -18.14
N ARG A 457 -22.38 28.00 -17.39
CA ARG A 457 -22.21 27.94 -15.93
C ARG A 457 -23.39 27.23 -15.27
N VAL A 458 -23.12 26.62 -14.13
CA VAL A 458 -24.16 26.05 -13.26
C VAL A 458 -24.36 26.93 -12.03
N ASP A 459 -25.56 26.89 -11.43
CA ASP A 459 -25.82 27.53 -10.15
C ASP A 459 -25.19 26.68 -9.03
N GLU A 460 -23.95 27.03 -8.66
CA GLU A 460 -23.17 26.37 -7.61
C GLU A 460 -23.92 26.34 -6.27
N SER A 461 -24.84 27.29 -6.00
CA SER A 461 -25.67 27.32 -4.78
C SER A 461 -26.77 26.26 -4.74
N LYS A 462 -27.05 25.59 -5.87
CA LYS A 462 -28.05 24.51 -5.98
C LYS A 462 -27.45 23.13 -6.00
N LEU A 463 -26.12 22.99 -6.14
CA LEU A 463 -25.46 21.69 -6.20
C LEU A 463 -25.65 20.94 -4.88
N GLN A 464 -26.24 19.76 -4.98
CA GLN A 464 -26.40 18.83 -3.86
C GLN A 464 -25.45 17.66 -4.05
N PHE A 465 -24.81 17.26 -2.96
CA PHE A 465 -23.91 16.12 -2.93
C PHE A 465 -24.52 15.06 -2.02
N ASP A 466 -24.40 13.81 -2.43
CA ASP A 466 -24.84 12.66 -1.65
C ASP A 466 -24.07 12.61 -0.32
N PRO A 467 -24.71 12.59 0.86
CA PRO A 467 -24.01 12.70 2.15
C PRO A 467 -23.10 11.51 2.48
N GLU A 468 -23.36 10.33 1.89
CA GLU A 468 -22.62 9.10 2.18
C GLU A 468 -21.47 8.89 1.19
N SER A 469 -21.73 9.04 -0.12
CA SER A 469 -20.74 8.82 -1.18
C SER A 469 -19.99 10.08 -1.64
N GLY A 470 -20.42 11.27 -1.20
CA GLY A 470 -19.87 12.56 -1.60
C GLY A 470 -20.13 12.95 -3.07
N LYS A 471 -20.84 12.11 -3.84
CA LYS A 471 -21.02 12.28 -5.29
C LYS A 471 -22.04 13.37 -5.61
N LEU A 472 -21.81 14.12 -6.69
CA LEU A 472 -22.75 15.13 -7.18
C LEU A 472 -24.08 14.50 -7.60
N LEU A 473 -25.19 15.01 -7.06
CA LEU A 473 -26.53 14.64 -7.45
C LEU A 473 -26.90 15.38 -8.75
N ILE A 474 -26.77 14.70 -9.89
CA ILE A 474 -26.95 15.28 -11.23
C ILE A 474 -28.31 15.99 -11.43
N ASN A 475 -29.37 15.56 -10.74
CA ASN A 475 -30.68 16.20 -10.77
C ASN A 475 -30.73 17.60 -10.09
N SER A 476 -29.73 17.95 -9.28
CA SER A 476 -29.60 19.27 -8.66
C SER A 476 -28.92 20.32 -9.57
N VAL A 477 -28.32 19.88 -10.69
CA VAL A 477 -27.54 20.74 -11.58
C VAL A 477 -28.46 21.65 -12.39
N GLN A 478 -28.41 22.95 -12.11
CA GLN A 478 -29.18 23.98 -12.82
C GLN A 478 -28.25 24.84 -13.67
N LYS A 479 -28.56 24.98 -14.96
CA LYS A 479 -27.84 25.87 -15.89
C LYS A 479 -28.16 27.34 -15.59
N LEU A 480 -27.20 28.23 -15.83
CA LEU A 480 -27.36 29.68 -15.82
C LEU A 480 -27.35 30.25 -17.26
N PRO A 481 -28.52 30.48 -17.90
CA PRO A 481 -28.60 31.01 -19.26
C PRO A 481 -27.92 32.38 -19.41
N GLY A 482 -27.34 32.65 -20.57
CA GLY A 482 -26.59 33.89 -20.83
C GLY A 482 -25.14 33.86 -20.33
N THR A 483 -24.65 32.69 -19.89
CA THR A 483 -23.25 32.46 -19.48
C THR A 483 -22.48 31.53 -20.44
N GLU A 484 -23.05 31.29 -21.62
CA GLU A 484 -22.50 30.41 -22.64
C GLU A 484 -21.17 30.95 -23.18
N HIS A 485 -20.16 30.10 -23.23
CA HIS A 485 -18.83 30.44 -23.75
C HIS A 485 -18.16 29.21 -24.37
N VAL A 486 -17.24 29.43 -25.31
CA VAL A 486 -16.55 28.36 -26.03
C VAL A 486 -15.09 28.29 -25.58
N ILE A 487 -14.63 27.10 -25.22
CA ILE A 487 -13.20 26.77 -25.11
C ILE A 487 -12.75 26.22 -26.47
N PRO A 488 -11.86 26.91 -27.21
CA PRO A 488 -11.35 26.41 -28.48
C PRO A 488 -10.56 25.13 -28.29
N CYS A 489 -10.82 24.13 -29.12
CA CYS A 489 -10.10 22.85 -29.14
C CYS A 489 -10.26 22.18 -30.51
N ARG A 490 -9.49 21.11 -30.74
CA ARG A 490 -9.57 20.28 -31.94
C ARG A 490 -9.97 18.83 -31.65
N TYR A 491 -10.23 18.50 -30.39
CA TYR A 491 -10.53 17.14 -29.92
C TYR A 491 -11.23 17.22 -28.57
N ALA A 492 -12.27 16.41 -28.39
CA ALA A 492 -13.09 16.40 -27.18
C ALA A 492 -13.20 14.97 -26.62
N ILE A 493 -12.86 14.80 -25.34
CA ILE A 493 -12.83 13.50 -24.66
C ILE A 493 -13.88 13.48 -23.56
N PHE A 494 -14.91 12.64 -23.68
CA PHE A 494 -15.95 12.50 -22.67
C PHE A 494 -15.55 11.49 -21.59
N ALA A 495 -15.34 11.98 -20.36
CA ALA A 495 -15.11 11.20 -19.15
C ALA A 495 -16.35 11.15 -18.23
N SER A 496 -17.56 11.13 -18.84
CA SER A 496 -18.85 11.27 -18.15
C SER A 496 -19.41 9.94 -17.60
N GLY A 497 -18.53 9.07 -17.11
CA GLY A 497 -18.86 7.76 -16.53
C GLY A 497 -18.74 6.57 -17.50
N GLN A 498 -18.95 5.38 -16.95
CA GLN A 498 -18.82 4.09 -17.62
C GLN A 498 -20.16 3.36 -17.73
N ILE A 499 -20.28 2.47 -18.70
CA ILE A 499 -21.41 1.56 -18.91
C ILE A 499 -20.91 0.13 -19.20
N MET A 500 -21.73 -0.86 -18.86
CA MET A 500 -21.48 -2.27 -19.18
C MET A 500 -21.79 -2.53 -20.67
N ASP A 501 -20.86 -3.14 -21.40
CA ASP A 501 -21.05 -3.67 -22.77
C ASP A 501 -21.22 -5.19 -22.69
N PHE A 502 -22.40 -5.63 -22.27
CA PHE A 502 -22.80 -7.03 -22.30
C PHE A 502 -24.19 -7.15 -22.95
N PRO A 503 -24.41 -8.06 -23.93
CA PRO A 503 -25.68 -8.12 -24.63
C PRO A 503 -26.83 -8.55 -23.70
N GLN A 504 -27.90 -7.76 -23.68
CA GLN A 504 -29.05 -7.98 -22.78
C GLN A 504 -29.92 -9.19 -23.18
N ASP A 505 -29.70 -9.75 -24.38
CA ASP A 505 -30.40 -10.93 -24.91
C ASP A 505 -29.83 -12.26 -24.39
N GLN A 506 -28.77 -12.24 -23.58
CA GLN A 506 -28.09 -13.45 -23.07
C GLN A 506 -28.76 -14.08 -21.83
N GLY A 507 -29.99 -13.68 -21.47
CA GLY A 507 -30.72 -14.22 -20.33
C GLY A 507 -30.17 -13.84 -18.94
N VAL A 508 -29.18 -12.95 -18.87
CA VAL A 508 -28.63 -12.43 -17.62
C VAL A 508 -29.64 -11.50 -16.94
N PRO A 509 -29.97 -11.69 -15.65
CA PRO A 509 -30.89 -10.81 -14.95
C PRO A 509 -30.25 -9.43 -14.73
N LEU A 510 -31.03 -8.36 -14.90
CA LEU A 510 -30.54 -6.98 -14.82
C LEU A 510 -31.37 -6.14 -13.84
N THR A 511 -30.65 -5.34 -13.06
CA THR A 511 -31.24 -4.30 -12.20
C THR A 511 -31.80 -3.14 -13.04
N PRO A 512 -32.64 -2.24 -12.48
CA PRO A 512 -33.10 -1.02 -13.15
C PRO A 512 -31.96 -0.09 -13.62
N ARG A 513 -30.75 -0.21 -13.05
CA ARG A 513 -29.55 0.52 -13.47
C ARG A 513 -28.82 -0.12 -14.67
N LYS A 514 -29.35 -1.22 -15.22
CA LYS A 514 -28.73 -2.06 -16.27
C LYS A 514 -27.39 -2.70 -15.86
N LEU A 515 -27.20 -2.92 -14.56
CA LEU A 515 -26.14 -3.77 -14.00
C LEU A 515 -26.68 -5.19 -13.81
N ILE A 516 -25.82 -6.20 -13.77
CA ILE A 516 -26.20 -7.59 -13.51
C ILE A 516 -26.78 -7.69 -12.09
N ASP A 517 -27.94 -8.33 -11.97
CA ASP A 517 -28.62 -8.56 -10.70
C ASP A 517 -28.06 -9.81 -10.02
N ALA A 518 -27.25 -9.59 -8.98
CA ALA A 518 -26.61 -10.63 -8.19
C ALA A 518 -26.54 -10.21 -6.72
N ASN A 519 -26.61 -11.17 -5.80
CA ASN A 519 -26.47 -10.90 -4.37
C ASN A 519 -24.99 -10.67 -3.96
N THR A 520 -24.73 -10.44 -2.67
CA THR A 520 -23.38 -10.15 -2.14
C THR A 520 -22.37 -11.31 -2.27
N GLY A 521 -22.84 -12.55 -2.44
CA GLY A 521 -22.02 -13.72 -2.80
C GLY A 521 -21.87 -13.92 -4.31
N GLY A 522 -22.51 -13.09 -5.12
CA GLY A 522 -22.49 -13.15 -6.59
C GLY A 522 -23.52 -14.10 -7.20
N TYR A 523 -24.43 -14.70 -6.42
CA TYR A 523 -25.50 -15.54 -6.97
C TYR A 523 -26.49 -14.68 -7.77
N THR A 524 -26.77 -15.09 -9.01
CA THR A 524 -27.86 -14.53 -9.83
C THR A 524 -29.15 -15.36 -9.67
N SER A 525 -30.25 -14.94 -10.30
CA SER A 525 -31.49 -15.73 -10.37
C SER A 525 -31.43 -16.92 -11.36
N VAL A 526 -30.35 -17.02 -12.16
CA VAL A 526 -30.13 -18.12 -13.09
C VAL A 526 -29.23 -19.17 -12.45
N SER A 527 -29.69 -20.42 -12.41
CA SER A 527 -28.90 -21.53 -11.83
C SER A 527 -27.55 -21.69 -12.54
N LYS A 528 -26.51 -22.05 -11.77
CA LYS A 528 -25.08 -22.07 -12.15
C LYS A 528 -24.43 -20.72 -12.51
N LEU A 529 -25.19 -19.64 -12.69
CA LEU A 529 -24.66 -18.33 -13.10
C LEU A 529 -24.37 -17.44 -11.89
N PHE A 530 -23.11 -17.02 -11.80
CA PHE A 530 -22.60 -16.06 -10.83
C PHE A 530 -22.10 -14.79 -11.54
N ALA A 531 -22.10 -13.65 -10.85
CA ALA A 531 -21.53 -12.41 -11.35
C ALA A 531 -20.89 -11.56 -10.24
N GLY A 532 -19.92 -10.72 -10.59
CA GLY A 532 -19.21 -9.89 -9.61
C GLY A 532 -18.28 -8.84 -10.22
N GLY A 533 -17.84 -7.89 -9.39
CA GLY A 533 -17.09 -6.71 -9.81
C GLY A 533 -18.00 -5.61 -10.37
N ASP A 534 -17.43 -4.69 -11.15
CA ASP A 534 -18.14 -3.48 -11.61
C ASP A 534 -19.44 -3.75 -12.38
N CYS A 535 -19.56 -4.91 -13.07
CA CYS A 535 -20.80 -5.25 -13.78
C CYS A 535 -21.99 -5.55 -12.86
N VAL A 536 -21.77 -5.77 -11.55
CA VAL A 536 -22.82 -5.89 -10.52
C VAL A 536 -22.91 -4.61 -9.68
N GLN A 537 -21.77 -4.10 -9.21
CA GLN A 537 -21.69 -2.99 -8.26
C GLN A 537 -21.81 -1.58 -8.90
N GLY A 538 -21.48 -1.45 -10.18
CA GLY A 538 -21.09 -0.17 -10.78
C GLY A 538 -19.58 0.09 -10.62
N PRO A 539 -19.04 1.18 -11.20
CA PRO A 539 -17.60 1.44 -11.18
C PRO A 539 -17.07 1.61 -9.75
N SER A 540 -16.05 0.84 -9.40
CA SER A 540 -15.51 0.71 -8.04
C SER A 540 -13.98 0.72 -8.04
N PHE A 541 -13.35 0.43 -6.89
CA PHE A 541 -11.90 0.36 -6.79
C PHE A 541 -11.38 -1.05 -7.09
N ILE A 542 -10.11 -1.13 -7.50
CA ILE A 542 -9.43 -2.40 -7.85
C ILE A 542 -9.56 -3.43 -6.72
N VAL A 543 -9.43 -2.99 -5.46
CA VAL A 543 -9.52 -3.85 -4.28
C VAL A 543 -10.93 -4.42 -4.05
N ASP A 544 -11.98 -3.69 -4.42
CA ASP A 544 -13.37 -4.18 -4.38
C ASP A 544 -13.58 -5.30 -5.41
N ALA A 545 -13.00 -5.15 -6.60
CA ALA A 545 -13.04 -6.17 -7.65
C ALA A 545 -12.33 -7.46 -7.23
N VAL A 546 -11.15 -7.37 -6.59
CA VAL A 546 -10.47 -8.55 -6.01
C VAL A 546 -11.36 -9.20 -4.93
N ALA A 547 -11.99 -8.41 -4.07
CA ALA A 547 -12.92 -8.92 -3.04
C ALA A 547 -14.13 -9.63 -3.64
N TRP A 548 -14.66 -9.15 -4.78
CA TRP A 548 -15.69 -9.86 -5.54
C TRP A 548 -15.20 -11.21 -6.08
N GLY A 549 -13.96 -11.30 -6.56
CA GLY A 549 -13.36 -12.55 -7.03
C GLY A 549 -13.34 -13.63 -5.95
N HIS A 550 -12.79 -13.32 -4.78
CA HIS A 550 -12.75 -14.24 -3.64
C HIS A 550 -14.15 -14.66 -3.17
N ARG A 551 -15.09 -13.71 -3.03
CA ARG A 551 -16.49 -14.02 -2.62
C ARG A 551 -17.22 -14.90 -3.63
N ALA A 552 -17.02 -14.66 -4.92
CA ALA A 552 -17.63 -15.46 -5.98
C ALA A 552 -17.03 -16.87 -6.05
N ALA A 553 -15.71 -17.01 -6.02
CA ALA A 553 -15.04 -18.32 -6.01
C ALA A 553 -15.49 -19.18 -4.83
N ARG A 554 -15.53 -18.59 -3.62
CA ARG A 554 -16.07 -19.26 -2.42
C ARG A 554 -17.53 -19.69 -2.62
N SER A 555 -18.38 -18.82 -3.15
CA SER A 555 -19.80 -19.09 -3.36
C SER A 555 -20.05 -20.17 -4.42
N ILE A 556 -19.22 -20.21 -5.47
CA ILE A 556 -19.20 -21.27 -6.47
C ILE A 556 -18.76 -22.60 -5.85
N ASN A 557 -17.73 -22.60 -5.01
CA ASN A 557 -17.26 -23.78 -4.29
C ASN A 557 -18.35 -24.36 -3.36
N GLU A 558 -19.03 -23.50 -2.60
CA GLU A 558 -20.19 -23.88 -1.76
C GLU A 558 -21.36 -24.43 -2.61
N PHE A 559 -21.71 -23.76 -3.72
CA PHE A 559 -22.77 -24.19 -4.66
C PHE A 559 -22.47 -25.54 -5.33
N LEU A 560 -21.20 -25.78 -5.68
CA LEU A 560 -20.74 -27.04 -6.25
C LEU A 560 -20.58 -28.15 -5.19
N GLY A 561 -21.06 -27.93 -3.97
CA GLY A 561 -21.21 -28.95 -2.94
C GLY A 561 -19.90 -29.34 -2.25
N ALA A 562 -18.85 -28.52 -2.35
CA ALA A 562 -17.69 -28.69 -1.48
C ALA A 562 -18.10 -28.33 -0.04
N SER A 563 -17.77 -29.21 0.90
CA SER A 563 -17.81 -28.84 2.31
C SER A 563 -16.68 -27.84 2.58
N VAL A 564 -16.97 -26.54 2.53
CA VAL A 564 -16.09 -25.53 3.12
C VAL A 564 -15.96 -25.88 4.60
N PRO A 565 -14.79 -26.31 5.09
CA PRO A 565 -14.67 -26.67 6.48
C PRO A 565 -14.74 -25.37 7.28
N ARG A 566 -15.82 -25.18 8.05
CA ARG A 566 -15.93 -24.05 8.99
C ARG A 566 -14.80 -24.07 10.02
N ASP A 567 -14.27 -25.28 10.26
CA ASP A 567 -13.31 -25.61 11.31
C ASP A 567 -11.98 -26.16 10.72
N ALA A 568 -11.62 -25.74 9.50
CA ALA A 568 -10.23 -25.91 9.04
C ALA A 568 -9.35 -25.06 9.97
N LYS A 569 -8.80 -25.68 11.02
CA LYS A 569 -7.90 -25.03 11.98
C LYS A 569 -6.73 -24.43 11.19
N PRO A 570 -6.66 -23.11 10.99
CA PRO A 570 -5.55 -22.54 10.28
C PRO A 570 -4.33 -22.66 11.21
N LEU A 571 -3.13 -22.76 10.64
CA LEU A 571 -1.93 -22.86 11.47
C LEU A 571 -1.82 -21.60 12.32
N THR A 572 -2.06 -21.76 13.62
CA THR A 572 -2.02 -20.68 14.59
C THR A 572 -0.56 -20.42 14.93
N VAL A 573 -0.02 -19.36 14.35
CA VAL A 573 1.30 -18.85 14.66
C VAL A 573 1.13 -17.83 15.79
N ILE A 574 1.64 -18.17 16.98
CA ILE A 574 1.77 -17.21 18.07
C ILE A 574 3.17 -16.63 17.98
N GLU A 575 3.26 -15.36 17.59
CA GLU A 575 4.49 -14.57 17.56
C GLU A 575 4.46 -13.62 18.76
N THR A 576 5.40 -13.75 19.70
CA THR A 576 5.79 -12.62 20.53
C THR A 576 6.44 -11.60 19.60
N THR A 577 5.77 -10.47 19.36
CA THR A 577 6.36 -9.42 18.53
C THR A 577 7.22 -8.55 19.42
N ASP A 578 8.45 -8.29 18.98
CA ASP A 578 9.24 -7.21 19.54
C ASP A 578 8.69 -5.86 19.04
N ASP A 579 9.42 -4.80 19.34
CA ASP A 579 8.83 -3.54 19.80
C ASP A 579 8.68 -2.47 18.71
N HIS A 580 7.56 -1.74 18.71
CA HIS A 580 7.27 -0.67 17.72
C HIS A 580 6.91 0.66 18.41
N ARG A 581 7.75 1.07 19.37
CA ARG A 581 7.55 2.28 20.19
C ARG A 581 8.01 3.58 19.52
N GLU A 582 8.80 3.53 18.46
CA GLU A 582 9.33 4.74 17.80
C GLU A 582 8.33 5.45 16.88
N ALA A 583 7.08 5.01 16.87
CA ALA A 583 6.08 5.39 15.90
C ALA A 583 5.70 6.90 15.89
N ASP A 584 6.02 7.63 16.98
CA ASP A 584 5.82 9.08 17.14
C ASP A 584 7.03 9.95 16.74
N TYR A 585 8.23 9.37 16.58
CA TYR A 585 9.43 10.14 16.21
C TYR A 585 9.48 10.47 14.72
N TYR A 586 8.77 9.68 13.90
CA TYR A 586 8.84 9.75 12.45
C TYR A 586 7.56 10.33 11.85
N LEU A 587 7.71 11.43 11.13
CA LEU A 587 6.63 12.03 10.36
C LEU A 587 6.24 11.12 9.18
N ARG A 588 5.01 11.27 8.69
CA ARG A 588 4.59 10.60 7.45
C ARG A 588 5.35 11.16 6.26
N GLU A 589 6.17 10.32 5.63
CA GLU A 589 6.68 10.57 4.28
C GLU A 589 5.76 9.87 3.25
N GLU A 590 5.76 10.38 2.02
CA GLU A 590 5.20 9.71 0.84
C GLU A 590 6.30 9.44 -0.18
N PRO A 591 6.15 8.43 -1.06
CA PRO A 591 7.12 8.16 -2.11
C PRO A 591 7.37 9.40 -2.98
N PRO A 592 8.64 9.77 -3.24
CA PRO A 592 8.95 10.93 -4.04
C PRO A 592 8.51 10.74 -5.49
N ILE A 593 8.09 11.82 -6.14
CA ILE A 593 7.70 11.81 -7.55
C ILE A 593 8.77 12.47 -8.43
N LEU A 594 8.88 12.04 -9.69
CA LEU A 594 9.73 12.70 -10.67
C LEU A 594 9.35 14.19 -10.85
N PRO A 595 10.33 15.10 -10.99
CA PRO A 595 10.09 16.50 -11.38
C PRO A 595 9.24 16.63 -12.64
N ALA A 596 8.39 17.66 -12.71
CA ALA A 596 7.39 17.82 -13.76
C ALA A 596 7.96 17.73 -15.19
N GLU A 597 9.14 18.31 -15.44
CA GLU A 597 9.82 18.28 -16.73
C GLU A 597 10.26 16.86 -17.17
N LYS A 598 10.34 15.90 -16.22
CA LYS A 598 10.62 14.49 -16.48
C LYS A 598 9.35 13.62 -16.59
N ARG A 599 8.16 14.19 -16.34
CA ARG A 599 6.87 13.48 -16.38
C ARG A 599 6.13 13.64 -17.72
N MET A 600 6.85 13.93 -18.79
CA MET A 600 6.27 14.26 -20.11
C MET A 600 6.02 13.05 -21.03
N ASP A 601 6.46 11.85 -20.67
CA ASP A 601 6.22 10.61 -21.42
C ASP A 601 5.35 9.60 -20.63
N MET A 602 5.25 8.36 -21.11
CA MET A 602 4.44 7.30 -20.48
C MET A 602 5.19 6.50 -19.40
N SER A 603 6.38 6.92 -18.96
CA SER A 603 7.12 6.24 -17.88
C SER A 603 6.46 6.44 -16.50
N PRO A 604 6.60 5.47 -15.57
CA PRO A 604 6.14 5.61 -14.19
C PRO A 604 6.70 6.85 -13.50
N VAL A 605 5.84 7.59 -12.79
CA VAL A 605 6.21 8.88 -12.19
C VAL A 605 6.56 8.83 -10.70
N GLU A 606 5.91 7.95 -9.93
CA GLU A 606 6.13 7.75 -8.49
C GLU A 606 7.35 6.82 -8.30
N LEU A 607 8.39 7.29 -7.61
CA LEU A 607 9.61 6.53 -7.35
C LEU A 607 9.43 5.54 -6.19
N PRO A 608 10.17 4.43 -6.14
CA PRO A 608 10.17 3.54 -4.98
C PRO A 608 10.91 4.20 -3.80
N TRP A 609 10.55 3.80 -2.58
CA TRP A 609 11.36 4.06 -1.39
C TRP A 609 12.64 3.23 -1.37
N ASN A 610 13.62 3.72 -0.61
CA ASN A 610 14.74 2.91 -0.15
C ASN A 610 14.37 2.16 1.16
N ASP A 611 15.26 1.25 1.58
CA ASP A 611 15.10 0.41 2.77
C ASP A 611 14.88 1.24 4.06
N GLU A 612 15.60 2.36 4.22
CA GLU A 612 15.48 3.27 5.38
C GLU A 612 14.08 3.89 5.46
N GLN A 613 13.63 4.55 4.37
CA GLN A 613 12.30 5.15 4.28
C GLN A 613 11.19 4.13 4.53
N ALA A 614 11.34 2.91 4.01
CA ALA A 614 10.36 1.84 4.19
C ALA A 614 10.33 1.31 5.64
N ILE A 615 11.50 1.07 6.26
CA ILE A 615 11.58 0.66 7.68
C ILE A 615 11.02 1.77 8.57
N THR A 616 11.44 3.02 8.38
CA THR A 616 10.93 4.18 9.12
C THR A 616 9.42 4.35 8.97
N ALA A 617 8.87 4.21 7.76
CA ALA A 617 7.42 4.26 7.54
C ALA A 617 6.67 3.07 8.16
N ALA A 618 7.31 1.90 8.29
CA ALA A 618 6.75 0.71 8.94
C ALA A 618 6.78 0.79 10.47
N LEU A 619 7.86 1.32 11.06
CA LEU A 619 8.01 1.59 12.49
C LEU A 619 6.93 2.53 13.05
N ARG A 620 6.24 3.29 12.19
CA ARG A 620 5.06 4.11 12.54
C ARG A 620 3.81 3.28 12.90
N CYS A 621 3.84 1.96 12.75
CA CYS A 621 2.70 1.09 13.01
C CYS A 621 2.51 0.74 14.49
N PHE A 622 1.33 1.06 15.04
CA PHE A 622 0.91 0.67 16.39
C PHE A 622 0.68 -0.85 16.61
N GLN A 623 0.92 -1.73 15.63
CA GLN A 623 0.71 -3.19 15.73
C GLN A 623 -0.62 -3.58 16.42
N CYS A 624 -1.72 -3.04 15.87
CA CYS A 624 -3.07 -3.07 16.44
C CYS A 624 -3.74 -4.46 16.50
N ASP A 625 -3.04 -5.49 16.02
CA ASP A 625 -3.39 -6.90 15.97
C ASP A 625 -2.80 -7.70 17.13
N THR A 626 -1.83 -7.13 17.86
CA THR A 626 -1.29 -7.72 19.09
C THR A 626 -2.29 -7.62 20.25
N VAL A 627 -2.33 -8.65 21.09
CA VAL A 627 -3.16 -8.73 22.30
C VAL A 627 -2.31 -8.81 23.55
N HIS A 628 -2.84 -8.25 24.64
CA HIS A 628 -2.30 -8.47 25.97
C HIS A 628 -2.43 -9.95 26.33
N HIS A 629 -1.31 -10.59 26.62
CA HIS A 629 -1.22 -11.86 27.32
C HIS A 629 -0.70 -11.58 28.73
N VAL A 630 -1.50 -11.91 29.74
CA VAL A 630 -1.13 -11.74 31.16
C VAL A 630 -0.88 -13.11 31.76
N ASP A 631 0.30 -13.31 32.36
CA ASP A 631 0.56 -14.46 33.21
C ASP A 631 -0.23 -14.32 34.52
N GLU A 632 -1.40 -14.96 34.55
CA GLU A 632 -2.30 -15.06 35.71
C GLU A 632 -1.58 -15.66 36.93
N SER A 633 -0.52 -16.45 36.72
CA SER A 633 0.28 -17.07 37.79
C SER A 633 1.27 -16.13 38.48
N THR A 634 1.48 -14.94 37.91
CA THR A 634 2.40 -13.89 38.41
C THR A 634 1.67 -12.57 38.71
N CYS A 635 0.47 -12.34 38.15
CA CYS A 635 -0.28 -11.09 38.32
C CYS A 635 -0.78 -10.85 39.75
N ILE A 636 -0.40 -9.71 40.35
CA ILE A 636 -0.80 -9.30 41.72
C ILE A 636 -1.95 -8.25 41.77
N LEU A 637 -2.60 -7.97 40.63
CA LEU A 637 -3.71 -7.01 40.48
C LEU A 637 -3.46 -5.58 41.05
N CYS A 638 -2.19 -5.16 41.11
CA CYS A 638 -1.80 -3.88 41.73
C CYS A 638 -2.55 -2.65 41.20
N GLY A 639 -2.95 -2.64 39.92
CA GLY A 639 -3.63 -1.51 39.26
C GLY A 639 -2.73 -0.67 38.36
N ALA A 640 -1.40 -0.81 38.47
CA ALA A 640 -0.44 0.03 37.76
C ALA A 640 -0.69 0.12 36.24
N CYS A 641 -1.03 -0.99 35.59
CA CYS A 641 -1.32 -1.04 34.15
C CYS A 641 -2.58 -0.25 33.72
N ASP A 642 -3.58 -0.10 34.60
CA ASP A 642 -4.74 0.77 34.42
C ASP A 642 -4.35 2.21 34.74
N ASP A 643 -3.70 2.46 35.89
CA ASP A 643 -3.26 3.79 36.34
C ASP A 643 -2.44 4.52 35.27
N VAL A 644 -1.47 3.84 34.66
CA VAL A 644 -0.59 4.38 33.59
C VAL A 644 -1.19 4.33 32.18
N CYS A 645 -2.40 3.76 32.00
CA CYS A 645 -3.01 3.68 30.67
C CYS A 645 -3.48 5.07 30.22
N PRO A 646 -2.86 5.70 29.20
CA PRO A 646 -3.18 7.07 28.80
C PRO A 646 -4.63 7.19 28.31
N GLU A 647 -5.10 6.14 27.63
CA GLU A 647 -6.44 6.08 27.04
C GLU A 647 -7.52 5.52 27.95
N LYS A 648 -7.15 5.18 29.21
CA LYS A 648 -8.01 4.44 30.14
C LYS A 648 -8.76 3.34 29.40
N ALA A 649 -7.96 2.42 28.85
CA ALA A 649 -8.34 1.28 28.05
C ALA A 649 -8.27 -0.06 28.81
N LEU A 650 -7.92 -0.01 30.10
CA LEU A 650 -7.79 -1.12 31.03
C LEU A 650 -8.65 -0.80 32.26
N ASP A 651 -9.42 -1.77 32.74
CA ASP A 651 -10.05 -1.73 34.07
C ASP A 651 -9.48 -2.90 34.91
N VAL A 652 -8.78 -2.62 36.01
CA VAL A 652 -8.32 -3.68 36.94
C VAL A 652 -9.33 -3.84 38.08
N VAL A 653 -10.26 -4.77 37.91
CA VAL A 653 -11.35 -5.06 38.86
C VAL A 653 -10.87 -6.02 39.95
N VAL A 654 -10.99 -5.59 41.20
CA VAL A 654 -10.53 -6.36 42.37
C VAL A 654 -11.73 -6.70 43.27
N SER A 655 -11.89 -7.97 43.61
CA SER A 655 -13.02 -8.47 44.39
C SER A 655 -13.12 -7.78 45.75
N GLY A 656 -14.27 -7.15 46.02
CA GLY A 656 -14.53 -6.45 47.29
C GLY A 656 -13.96 -5.04 47.39
N GLU A 657 -13.24 -4.54 46.37
CA GLU A 657 -12.72 -3.17 46.34
C GLU A 657 -13.47 -2.29 45.33
N PRO A 658 -13.89 -1.07 45.72
CA PRO A 658 -14.44 -0.11 44.77
C PRO A 658 -13.29 0.50 43.94
N ARG A 659 -13.13 0.02 42.71
CA ARG A 659 -12.37 0.70 41.65
C ARG A 659 -13.32 1.24 40.59
N ASP A 660 -12.92 2.34 39.96
CA ASP A 660 -13.62 2.85 38.78
C ASP A 660 -13.45 1.87 37.62
N THR A 661 -14.44 1.80 36.74
CA THR A 661 -14.43 0.94 35.55
C THR A 661 -14.81 1.77 34.33
N SER A 662 -14.06 2.86 34.12
CA SER A 662 -14.34 3.89 33.12
C SER A 662 -13.80 3.56 31.72
N SER A 663 -13.03 2.46 31.55
CA SER A 663 -12.61 2.00 30.23
C SER A 663 -13.79 1.50 29.38
N GLY A 664 -14.82 0.96 30.04
CA GLY A 664 -15.90 0.23 29.37
C GLY A 664 -15.43 -1.11 28.81
N GLY A 665 -14.42 -1.72 29.43
CA GLY A 665 -13.75 -2.92 28.97
C GLY A 665 -14.65 -4.14 28.98
N PHE A 666 -14.56 -4.95 27.92
CA PHE A 666 -15.39 -6.14 27.72
C PHE A 666 -14.59 -7.39 27.31
N VAL A 667 -13.28 -7.26 27.08
CA VAL A 667 -12.38 -8.39 26.84
C VAL A 667 -11.61 -8.70 28.13
N GLU A 668 -11.93 -9.81 28.77
CA GLU A 668 -11.18 -10.32 29.92
C GLU A 668 -9.83 -10.89 29.44
N ILE A 669 -8.72 -10.38 29.99
CA ILE A 669 -7.33 -10.78 29.62
C ILE A 669 -6.55 -11.43 30.76
N CYS A 670 -7.13 -11.43 31.97
CA CYS A 670 -6.56 -12.01 33.19
C CYS A 670 -7.70 -12.22 34.18
N ASN A 671 -7.78 -13.41 34.78
CA ASN A 671 -8.68 -13.74 35.87
C ASN A 671 -7.90 -14.56 36.90
N THR A 672 -7.41 -13.90 37.95
CA THR A 672 -6.50 -14.52 38.92
C THR A 672 -7.05 -14.47 40.34
N VAL A 673 -6.65 -15.47 41.11
CA VAL A 673 -6.94 -15.64 42.54
C VAL A 673 -5.66 -15.58 43.39
N LEU A 674 -4.54 -15.17 42.79
CA LEU A 674 -3.25 -15.29 43.44
C LEU A 674 -3.07 -14.31 44.60
N GLY A 675 -3.04 -14.91 45.78
CA GLY A 675 -2.44 -14.33 46.95
C GLY A 675 -3.23 -14.41 48.25
N GLU A 676 -4.19 -15.32 48.44
CA GLU A 676 -4.68 -15.58 49.81
C GLU A 676 -3.51 -15.91 50.77
N ASP A 677 -2.47 -16.61 50.28
CA ASP A 677 -1.24 -16.92 51.02
C ASP A 677 -0.17 -15.79 51.05
N PHE A 678 -0.35 -14.71 50.26
CA PHE A 678 0.64 -13.63 50.10
C PHE A 678 0.06 -12.19 50.22
N GLY A 679 -1.22 -12.03 50.58
CA GLY A 679 -1.92 -10.75 50.62
C GLY A 679 -2.44 -10.22 49.28
N GLY A 680 -2.36 -11.01 48.21
CA GLY A 680 -3.00 -10.74 46.92
C GLY A 680 -4.50 -11.02 46.95
N LYS A 681 -5.21 -10.55 45.93
CA LYS A 681 -6.67 -10.44 45.91
C LYS A 681 -7.21 -11.19 44.71
N SER A 682 -8.43 -11.74 44.79
CA SER A 682 -9.09 -12.26 43.58
C SER A 682 -9.60 -11.10 42.73
N GLY A 683 -9.61 -11.28 41.42
CA GLY A 683 -10.08 -10.26 40.49
C GLY A 683 -9.62 -10.49 39.07
N LYS A 684 -9.80 -9.49 38.23
CA LYS A 684 -9.61 -9.60 36.79
C LYS A 684 -9.21 -8.30 36.13
N ILE A 685 -8.61 -8.41 34.95
CA ILE A 685 -8.27 -7.28 34.11
C ILE A 685 -9.12 -7.33 32.85
N LEU A 686 -9.84 -6.25 32.58
CA LEU A 686 -10.63 -6.05 31.37
C LEU A 686 -9.91 -5.05 30.46
N VAL A 687 -9.88 -5.32 29.16
CA VAL A 687 -9.38 -4.40 28.13
C VAL A 687 -10.54 -3.91 27.28
N ASN A 688 -10.48 -2.62 26.95
CA ASN A 688 -11.17 -2.04 25.83
C ASN A 688 -10.19 -1.81 24.67
N TYR A 689 -10.10 -2.78 23.74
CA TYR A 689 -9.19 -2.70 22.57
C TYR A 689 -9.55 -1.56 21.60
N ASP A 690 -10.72 -0.97 21.81
CA ASP A 690 -11.26 0.18 21.10
C ASP A 690 -10.52 1.46 21.48
N ARG A 691 -10.18 1.55 22.77
CA ARG A 691 -9.38 2.65 23.31
C ARG A 691 -7.89 2.33 23.25
N CYS A 692 -7.53 1.07 23.46
CA CYS A 692 -6.13 0.66 23.52
C CYS A 692 -5.41 0.96 22.19
N THR A 693 -4.31 1.70 22.28
CA THR A 693 -3.44 2.03 21.15
C THR A 693 -2.37 0.99 20.89
N ASN A 694 -2.32 -0.08 21.70
CA ASN A 694 -1.21 -1.04 21.78
C ASN A 694 0.15 -0.36 22.04
N CYS A 695 0.15 0.77 22.77
CA CYS A 695 1.35 1.53 23.18
C CYS A 695 2.28 0.83 24.19
N ARG A 696 1.92 -0.36 24.70
CA ARG A 696 2.71 -1.19 25.62
C ARG A 696 3.14 -0.58 26.97
N ILE A 697 2.72 0.65 27.30
CA ILE A 697 3.02 1.30 28.60
C ILE A 697 2.60 0.42 29.80
N CYS A 698 1.53 -0.37 29.65
CA CYS A 698 1.05 -1.34 30.65
C CYS A 698 1.96 -2.58 30.83
N GLU A 699 2.72 -2.98 29.81
CA GLU A 699 3.78 -4.01 29.86
C GLU A 699 4.98 -3.45 30.64
N ASP A 700 5.47 -2.27 30.27
CA ASP A 700 6.63 -1.60 30.90
C ASP A 700 6.45 -1.28 32.39
N HIS A 701 5.24 -0.87 32.77
CA HIS A 701 4.92 -0.49 34.16
C HIS A 701 4.36 -1.65 34.98
N CYS A 702 4.42 -2.89 34.49
CA CYS A 702 4.04 -4.06 35.25
C CYS A 702 5.13 -4.40 36.29
N PRO A 703 4.92 -4.21 37.61
CA PRO A 703 5.99 -4.37 38.62
C PRO A 703 6.48 -5.82 38.80
N VAL A 704 5.80 -6.78 38.14
CA VAL A 704 6.08 -8.21 38.18
C VAL A 704 6.28 -8.80 36.78
N ASN A 705 6.38 -7.96 35.73
CA ASN A 705 6.58 -8.35 34.33
C ASN A 705 5.63 -9.46 33.82
N CYS A 706 4.39 -9.51 34.32
CA CYS A 706 3.41 -10.53 33.92
C CYS A 706 2.61 -10.17 32.66
N ILE A 707 2.63 -8.90 32.23
CA ILE A 707 1.93 -8.44 31.03
C ILE A 707 2.91 -8.50 29.85
N THR A 708 2.47 -9.13 28.77
CA THR A 708 3.20 -9.23 27.49
C THR A 708 2.26 -8.96 26.33
N PHE A 709 2.77 -8.62 25.15
CA PHE A 709 1.96 -8.55 23.92
C PHE A 709 2.30 -9.67 22.93
N GLN A 710 1.27 -10.35 22.42
CA GLN A 710 1.37 -11.47 21.49
C GLN A 710 0.52 -11.23 20.24
N ARG A 711 1.06 -11.55 19.07
CA ARG A 711 0.29 -11.68 17.83
C ARG A 711 -0.19 -13.12 17.69
N VAL A 712 -1.46 -13.30 17.35
CA VAL A 712 -2.05 -14.59 17.01
C VAL A 712 -2.44 -14.55 15.54
N ARG A 713 -1.58 -15.10 14.67
CA ARG A 713 -1.79 -15.12 13.22
C ARG A 713 -2.31 -16.47 12.76
N PHE A 714 -3.21 -16.44 11.78
CA PHE A 714 -3.60 -17.62 11.02
C PHE A 714 -2.77 -17.65 9.74
N ARG A 715 -1.78 -18.55 9.66
CA ARG A 715 -0.91 -18.67 8.49
C ARG A 715 -1.55 -19.54 7.41
N ASP A 716 -1.51 -19.06 6.18
CA ASP A 716 -1.68 -19.89 4.99
C ASP A 716 -0.35 -20.62 4.68
N ASP A 717 -0.36 -21.95 4.69
CA ASP A 717 0.79 -22.79 4.35
C ASP A 717 0.78 -23.30 2.90
N THR A 718 -0.23 -22.93 2.11
CA THR A 718 -0.36 -23.33 0.71
C THR A 718 0.56 -22.55 -0.23
N MET A 719 1.25 -21.50 0.24
CA MET A 719 2.10 -20.64 -0.59
C MET A 719 3.59 -20.81 -0.31
N GLN A 720 4.40 -21.02 -1.35
CA GLN A 720 5.86 -21.09 -1.26
C GLN A 720 6.52 -20.13 -2.25
N MET A 721 7.45 -19.30 -1.78
CA MET A 721 8.25 -18.42 -2.65
C MET A 721 9.31 -19.21 -3.41
N ILE A 722 9.36 -19.07 -4.72
CA ILE A 722 10.41 -19.64 -5.57
C ILE A 722 11.01 -18.58 -6.51
N PRO A 723 12.31 -18.64 -6.84
CA PRO A 723 12.88 -17.79 -7.89
C PRO A 723 12.25 -18.10 -9.24
N LEU A 724 12.05 -17.08 -10.09
CA LEU A 724 11.69 -17.28 -11.49
C LEU A 724 12.89 -17.90 -12.23
N THR A 725 12.86 -19.22 -12.40
CA THR A 725 13.82 -19.92 -13.24
C THR A 725 13.78 -19.30 -14.65
N PRO A 726 14.90 -18.81 -15.19
CA PRO A 726 14.91 -18.20 -16.51
C PRO A 726 14.53 -19.26 -17.55
N VAL A 727 13.35 -19.10 -18.15
CA VAL A 727 12.95 -19.89 -19.32
C VAL A 727 14.01 -19.65 -20.39
N ALA A 728 14.66 -20.73 -20.84
CA ALA A 728 15.65 -20.64 -21.91
C ALA A 728 15.01 -19.97 -23.12
N ALA A 729 15.57 -18.84 -23.55
CA ALA A 729 14.99 -18.05 -24.62
C ALA A 729 14.76 -18.94 -25.86
N PRO A 730 13.57 -18.92 -26.48
CA PRO A 730 13.32 -19.72 -27.67
C PRO A 730 14.36 -19.39 -28.72
N ALA A 731 15.05 -20.42 -29.22
CA ALA A 731 16.15 -20.25 -30.16
C ALA A 731 15.68 -19.37 -31.33
N ARG A 732 16.30 -18.20 -31.51
CA ARG A 732 15.99 -17.30 -32.62
C ARG A 732 16.16 -18.08 -33.91
N ALA A 733 15.05 -18.35 -34.60
CA ALA A 733 15.08 -18.94 -35.93
C ALA A 733 15.91 -18.00 -36.83
N SER A 734 17.02 -18.50 -37.35
CA SER A 734 17.87 -17.75 -38.26
C SER A 734 17.10 -17.41 -39.53
N LYS A 735 16.99 -16.12 -39.83
CA LYS A 735 16.70 -15.58 -41.15
C LYS A 735 17.97 -14.89 -41.66
#